data_AF-A0A381PBK2-F1
#
_entry.id   AF-A0A381PBK2-F1
#
_cell.length_a   1.000
_cell.length_b   1.000
_cell.length_c   1.000
_cell.angle_alpha   90.00
_cell.angle_beta   90.00
_cell.angle_gamma   90.00
#
_symmetry.space_group_name_H-M   'P 1'
#
loop_
_entity.id
_entity.type
_entity.pdbx_description
1 polymer ?
#
loop_
_entity_poly.entity_id
_entity_poly.type
_entity_poly.pdbx_seq_one_letter_code
_entity_poly.pdbx_strand_id
1 'polypeptide(L)'
;MRTYFSKPLILLFLSIYALGVQAQVHKTDQIEVQLLSETTNVVPGEFFWLAIRLDPIEDWHTYWKFGGDSGEATKTSEWQLPAGATVGEIGWPIPEWTPFLGSELVTFTYPREVFLPMQVSVPANFSGETFELSTRIDWQVCAEICIPGDAMFSLSLPVGETLEIDPLWESGFIENRELIPASVDQHELIASFNAHDGKVNVMVEGLEGVFDNADKAWFFPTESRIMRYAPYRDVLLDGNRIQISTEQHRRFSNELTEMQGLLSFVDGEGNWKAYDINPQLTNSAWDHSIEVELLAETKNIVPGETTWLGLRLDPAENWHTYWKMGGDSGNPTSLNEWNAPEGTVIGDIQWPAPHWLPFYDTDLVNFGYEEEILLPISVTVPEDYSGESVVLSTMAQWYVCDQICIPGEQRLSLTLPVGAMSEPNVSASQLFANARENLPTSEHDIKSIIAVAGERISLGFESSNAVFAEYANAWFFPDQRRIIKPGPLRDVSIQQNLLAITHQQPRRMLENLTEVFGVLVLENEEGTRTAFEFVDPAVDANLITITPLAGMDNSGSGFGAGGLPLYMLFAMLGGMILNLMPCVFPVLSIKALSFTKNIGESRYKQRMDGVAYTVGVITAFVVLASALIALRAGGEAVGWAFQFQQPWFLAFIVYLFFLMGLSLSGVFEIGTSIMGAGASLSDQGGYKGSFFTGVLATTVATPCTAPFMGPAIGFALAQSWAVAMLVFISLGLGMALPILVLSFAPILFRYLPKPGAWMETFKQFMAFPLYVSALFFLWVLGNQVGVIGMSLVLAGCVLFAFAAWMYQRRFSLGPTMRAAQIAVGVGAFAVAIYLMQSSFLQSSVSNQVVSQEFDADGNPIQNYEIFSAARLNELQSEGRPVFLNMTAAWCITCLANEQTTLGTERVQQSMSDNDITYMKGDWTNEDPEITAVLEQFNRPSVPLYVLYPGDASKEPLILPQILTPGALSRAFESI
;
A
#
# COMPACT_ATOMS: atom_id res chain seq x y z
N MET A 1 50.44 -15.38 32.77
CA MET A 1 51.17 -14.09 32.67
C MET A 1 50.34 -13.06 33.42
N ARG A 2 50.89 -12.50 34.52
CA ARG A 2 50.33 -11.50 35.48
C ARG A 2 49.11 -11.95 36.34
N THR A 3 49.20 -12.44 37.59
CA THR A 3 49.65 -11.89 38.91
C THR A 3 48.76 -10.73 39.44
N TYR A 4 47.83 -10.97 40.37
CA TYR A 4 47.92 -10.97 41.86
C TYR A 4 47.56 -9.61 42.51
N PHE A 5 46.47 -9.51 43.29
CA PHE A 5 46.48 -9.46 44.78
C PHE A 5 45.11 -9.10 45.37
N SER A 6 44.83 -9.69 46.52
CA SER A 6 43.70 -9.43 47.41
C SER A 6 44.19 -8.99 48.81
N LYS A 7 43.34 -8.24 49.54
CA LYS A 7 43.28 -8.05 51.02
C LYS A 7 44.15 -6.92 51.67
N PRO A 8 43.84 -6.44 52.91
CA PRO A 8 43.11 -5.18 53.19
C PRO A 8 43.85 -4.32 54.27
N LEU A 9 43.13 -3.44 55.00
CA LEU A 9 43.43 -2.76 56.29
C LEU A 9 43.89 -1.27 56.29
N ILE A 10 43.10 -0.48 57.04
CA ILE A 10 43.45 0.68 57.89
C ILE A 10 43.88 1.97 57.19
N LEU A 11 43.01 2.99 57.26
CA LEU A 11 43.39 4.31 57.77
C LEU A 11 42.20 4.98 58.44
N LEU A 12 42.37 5.17 59.75
CA LEU A 12 41.54 5.91 60.69
C LEU A 12 41.94 7.40 60.62
N PHE A 13 40.98 8.30 60.87
CA PHE A 13 41.11 9.74 61.13
C PHE A 13 41.42 10.68 59.94
N LEU A 14 40.38 11.37 59.47
CA LEU A 14 40.38 12.84 59.55
C LEU A 14 38.94 13.37 59.59
N SER A 15 38.56 13.77 60.79
CA SER A 15 37.39 14.58 61.11
C SER A 15 37.58 16.00 60.58
N ILE A 16 36.71 16.42 59.67
CA ILE A 16 36.36 17.83 59.49
C ILE A 16 34.84 17.92 59.61
N TYR A 17 34.41 18.56 60.68
CA TYR A 17 33.04 19.02 60.90
C TYR A 17 32.68 20.00 59.79
N ALA A 18 31.77 19.61 58.91
CA ALA A 18 30.86 20.52 58.25
C ALA A 18 29.46 20.09 58.70
N LEU A 19 28.84 20.89 59.57
CA LEU A 19 27.39 20.84 59.82
C LEU A 19 26.72 21.34 58.53
N GLY A 20 26.70 20.49 57.51
CA GLY A 20 25.86 20.67 56.34
C GLY A 20 24.43 20.30 56.73
N VAL A 21 23.47 21.06 56.21
CA VAL A 21 22.03 20.78 56.24
C VAL A 21 21.83 19.36 55.71
N GLN A 22 21.76 18.36 56.60
CA GLN A 22 21.44 17.00 56.19
C GLN A 22 19.93 16.94 56.02
N ALA A 23 19.48 16.99 54.77
CA ALA A 23 18.12 16.61 54.41
C ALA A 23 17.83 15.23 55.02
N GLN A 24 16.70 15.10 55.71
CA GLN A 24 16.29 13.82 56.29
C GLN A 24 15.94 12.86 55.16
N VAL A 25 16.79 11.85 54.94
CA VAL A 25 16.53 10.79 53.97
C VAL A 25 15.74 9.69 54.64
N HIS A 26 14.50 9.49 54.19
CA HIS A 26 13.71 8.33 54.58
C HIS A 26 13.91 7.23 53.55
N LYS A 27 14.65 6.19 53.94
CA LYS A 27 14.95 5.05 53.06
C LYS A 27 14.18 3.81 53.51
N THR A 28 13.40 3.26 52.60
CA THR A 28 12.75 1.95 52.73
C THR A 28 13.43 0.93 51.82
N ASP A 29 12.98 -0.32 51.84
CA ASP A 29 13.47 -1.36 50.91
C ASP A 29 12.93 -1.15 49.48
N GLN A 30 12.01 -0.19 49.27
CA GLN A 30 11.31 0.04 48.00
C GLN A 30 11.58 1.42 47.38
N ILE A 31 11.79 2.44 48.20
CA ILE A 31 11.90 3.85 47.75
C ILE A 31 12.72 4.69 48.74
N GLU A 32 13.48 5.64 48.21
CA GLU A 32 14.04 6.76 48.99
C GLU A 32 13.19 8.02 48.82
N VAL A 33 12.83 8.64 49.94
CA VAL A 33 12.04 9.87 49.97
C VAL A 33 12.81 10.95 50.72
N GLN A 34 12.92 12.14 50.14
CA GLN A 34 13.64 13.27 50.73
C GLN A 34 12.90 14.58 50.47
N LEU A 35 12.93 15.50 51.44
CA LEU A 35 12.52 16.88 51.26
C LEU A 35 13.76 17.75 51.02
N LEU A 36 13.84 18.38 49.85
CA LEU A 36 15.00 19.13 49.39
C LEU A 36 14.64 20.58 49.10
N SER A 37 15.64 21.46 49.17
CA SER A 37 15.56 22.86 48.74
C SER A 37 16.51 23.08 47.58
N GLU A 38 16.07 23.84 46.57
CA GLU A 38 16.92 24.26 45.45
C GLU A 38 18.04 25.19 45.93
N THR A 39 17.80 25.93 47.02
CA THR A 39 18.74 26.89 47.59
C THR A 39 19.25 26.45 48.96
N THR A 40 20.48 26.82 49.28
CA THR A 40 21.12 26.55 50.58
C THR A 40 20.70 27.53 51.68
N ASN A 41 20.04 28.64 51.31
CA ASN A 41 19.56 29.69 52.19
C ASN A 41 18.21 30.25 51.70
N VAL A 42 17.57 31.10 52.50
CA VAL A 42 16.35 31.85 52.12
C VAL A 42 16.55 33.35 52.23
N VAL A 43 15.81 34.13 51.44
CA VAL A 43 15.82 35.60 51.46
C VAL A 43 14.42 36.13 51.79
N PRO A 44 14.24 36.99 52.81
CA PRO A 44 12.94 37.56 53.15
C PRO A 44 12.35 38.37 51.98
N GLY A 45 11.10 38.10 51.62
CA GLY A 45 10.40 38.78 50.54
C GLY A 45 10.55 38.13 49.16
N GLU A 46 11.39 37.09 49.04
CA GLU A 46 11.54 36.29 47.83
C GLU A 46 10.84 34.93 47.96
N PHE A 47 10.79 34.19 46.85
CA PHE A 47 10.33 32.82 46.80
C PHE A 47 11.50 31.90 46.49
N PHE A 48 11.45 30.68 47.00
CA PHE A 48 12.40 29.62 46.66
C PHE A 48 11.65 28.32 46.38
N TRP A 49 12.33 27.35 45.76
CA TRP A 49 11.74 26.06 45.43
C TRP A 49 12.13 24.99 46.45
N LEU A 50 11.12 24.27 46.93
CA LEU A 50 11.27 22.97 47.58
C LEU A 50 10.92 21.87 46.60
N ALA A 51 11.43 20.66 46.80
CA ALA A 51 10.95 19.47 46.09
C ALA A 51 10.87 18.26 47.01
N ILE A 52 9.89 17.41 46.75
CA ILE A 52 9.87 16.04 47.27
C ILE A 52 10.60 15.18 46.25
N ARG A 53 11.78 14.67 46.61
CA ARG A 53 12.52 13.70 45.82
C ARG A 53 12.00 12.32 46.14
N LEU A 54 11.46 11.65 45.13
CA LEU A 54 11.00 10.27 45.19
C LEU A 54 11.90 9.46 44.27
N ASP A 55 12.64 8.51 44.82
CA ASP A 55 13.59 7.67 44.08
C ASP A 55 13.26 6.19 44.33
N PRO A 56 12.31 5.62 43.54
CA PRO A 56 11.96 4.22 43.61
C PRO A 56 13.15 3.33 43.22
N ILE A 57 13.31 2.21 43.93
CA ILE A 57 14.32 1.20 43.58
C ILE A 57 13.85 0.46 42.31
N GLU A 58 14.78 -0.19 41.60
CA GLU A 58 14.51 -0.99 40.39
C GLU A 58 13.26 -1.88 40.56
N ASP A 59 12.40 -1.89 39.53
CA ASP A 59 11.09 -2.56 39.46
C ASP A 59 9.96 -1.97 40.35
N TRP A 60 10.22 -0.89 41.11
CA TRP A 60 9.19 -0.15 41.84
C TRP A 60 8.88 1.20 41.17
N HIS A 61 7.66 1.70 41.39
CA HIS A 61 7.22 3.00 40.91
C HIS A 61 6.34 3.72 41.93
N THR A 62 6.26 5.05 41.82
CA THR A 62 5.30 5.88 42.56
C THR A 62 4.33 6.58 41.61
N TYR A 63 3.34 7.30 42.10
CA TYR A 63 2.20 7.74 41.30
C TYR A 63 2.19 9.22 40.98
N TRP A 64 1.54 9.52 39.85
CA TRP A 64 1.15 10.88 39.47
C TRP A 64 -0.04 11.41 40.29
N LYS A 65 -0.39 12.69 40.11
CA LYS A 65 -1.53 13.37 40.76
C LYS A 65 -2.85 12.59 40.63
N PHE A 66 -3.01 11.89 39.51
CA PHE A 66 -4.05 10.89 39.30
C PHE A 66 -3.39 9.56 38.94
N GLY A 67 -3.54 8.54 39.78
CA GLY A 67 -2.78 7.28 39.67
C GLY A 67 -3.25 6.32 38.56
N GLY A 68 -4.36 6.59 37.88
CA GLY A 68 -4.96 5.67 36.90
C GLY A 68 -5.89 4.65 37.56
N ASP A 69 -5.82 3.38 37.14
CA ASP A 69 -6.71 2.31 37.65
C ASP A 69 -6.50 2.00 39.14
N SER A 70 -5.28 2.20 39.62
CA SER A 70 -4.87 2.00 41.01
C SER A 70 -3.71 2.93 41.32
N GLY A 71 -3.69 3.52 42.51
CA GLY A 71 -2.59 4.40 42.90
C GLY A 71 -3.08 5.63 43.66
N GLU A 72 -2.34 6.02 44.68
CA GLU A 72 -2.56 7.25 45.41
C GLU A 72 -1.40 8.23 45.19
N ALA A 73 -1.76 9.47 44.87
CA ALA A 73 -0.81 10.56 44.71
C ALA A 73 -0.12 10.90 46.04
N THR A 74 1.15 11.28 45.95
CA THR A 74 1.90 11.87 47.06
C THR A 74 1.23 13.14 47.57
N LYS A 75 1.09 13.24 48.89
CA LYS A 75 0.44 14.37 49.57
C LYS A 75 1.34 14.92 50.65
N THR A 76 1.24 16.23 50.85
CA THR A 76 1.82 16.90 52.01
C THR A 76 0.72 17.32 52.96
N SER A 77 0.95 17.11 54.25
CA SER A 77 0.00 17.47 55.30
C SER A 77 0.74 17.97 56.54
N GLU A 78 0.02 18.62 57.45
CA GLU A 78 0.59 19.09 58.73
C GLU A 78 1.78 20.06 58.59
N TRP A 79 1.76 20.93 57.57
CA TRP A 79 2.79 21.96 57.38
C TRP A 79 2.96 22.84 58.62
N GLN A 80 4.18 22.86 59.17
CA GLN A 80 4.62 23.83 60.17
C GLN A 80 5.57 24.79 59.48
N LEU A 81 5.11 26.04 59.32
CA LEU A 81 5.83 27.09 58.62
C LEU A 81 5.99 28.30 59.54
N PRO A 82 7.04 29.13 59.33
CA PRO A 82 7.18 30.39 60.04
C PRO A 82 6.01 31.34 59.71
N ALA A 83 5.66 32.20 60.67
CA ALA A 83 4.47 33.05 60.56
C ALA A 83 4.48 33.91 59.28
N GLY A 84 3.45 33.78 58.45
CA GLY A 84 3.26 34.51 57.20
C GLY A 84 3.79 33.79 55.95
N ALA A 85 4.57 32.72 56.10
CA ALA A 85 5.04 31.93 54.97
C ALA A 85 3.93 31.05 54.40
N THR A 86 3.97 30.80 53.09
CA THR A 86 3.00 29.96 52.38
C THR A 86 3.71 29.02 51.43
N VAL A 87 3.16 27.82 51.26
CA VAL A 87 3.64 26.83 50.29
C VAL A 87 2.60 26.71 49.18
N GLY A 88 3.04 26.75 47.93
CA GLY A 88 2.21 26.55 46.74
C GLY A 88 1.83 25.08 46.55
N GLU A 89 1.09 24.81 45.48
CA GLU A 89 0.75 23.43 45.12
C GLU A 89 1.96 22.68 44.56
N ILE A 90 1.87 21.35 44.57
CA ILE A 90 2.87 20.48 43.95
C ILE A 90 2.79 20.66 42.43
N GLY A 91 3.90 21.06 41.81
CA GLY A 91 4.10 20.94 40.38
C GLY A 91 4.34 19.47 40.03
N TRP A 92 3.52 18.93 39.15
CA TRP A 92 3.58 17.52 38.77
C TRP A 92 4.20 17.39 37.37
N PRO A 93 5.44 16.85 37.26
CA PRO A 93 6.05 16.54 35.97
C PRO A 93 5.21 15.57 35.14
N ILE A 94 5.45 15.53 33.83
CA ILE A 94 4.80 14.57 32.90
C ILE A 94 4.94 13.14 33.43
N PRO A 95 3.83 12.40 33.63
CA PRO A 95 3.88 11.01 34.08
C PRO A 95 4.13 10.03 32.94
N GLU A 96 4.51 8.80 33.28
CA GLU A 96 4.62 7.70 32.33
C GLU A 96 3.37 6.80 32.37
N TRP A 97 2.96 6.29 31.20
CA TRP A 97 1.96 5.22 31.09
C TRP A 97 2.61 3.89 31.44
N THR A 98 2.23 3.30 32.57
CA THR A 98 2.85 2.06 33.05
C THR A 98 1.81 0.94 33.11
N PRO A 99 1.94 -0.11 32.25
CA PRO A 99 1.08 -1.27 32.34
C PRO A 99 1.47 -2.13 33.54
N PHE A 100 0.48 -2.61 34.28
CA PHE A 100 0.71 -3.50 35.40
C PHE A 100 0.90 -4.94 34.90
N LEU A 101 2.12 -5.47 35.04
CA LEU A 101 2.53 -6.77 34.50
C LEU A 101 1.55 -7.89 34.90
N GLY A 102 1.02 -8.59 33.90
CA GLY A 102 0.07 -9.70 34.10
C GLY A 102 -1.39 -9.30 34.32
N SER A 103 -1.77 -8.03 34.08
CA SER A 103 -3.15 -7.55 34.14
C SER A 103 -3.49 -6.55 33.02
N GLU A 104 -4.76 -6.21 32.87
CA GLU A 104 -5.24 -5.12 31.98
C GLU A 104 -5.25 -3.75 32.69
N LEU A 105 -4.57 -3.59 33.84
CA LEU A 105 -4.56 -2.32 34.56
C LEU A 105 -3.42 -1.44 34.06
N VAL A 106 -3.70 -0.15 33.91
CA VAL A 106 -2.68 0.85 33.60
C VAL A 106 -2.72 1.96 34.64
N THR A 107 -1.53 2.34 35.06
CA THR A 107 -1.31 3.37 36.06
C THR A 107 -0.45 4.48 35.49
N PHE A 108 -0.60 5.68 36.05
CA PHE A 108 0.21 6.84 35.68
C PHE A 108 1.26 7.06 36.76
N THR A 109 2.52 6.81 36.40
CA THR A 109 3.57 6.55 37.39
C THR A 109 4.86 7.29 37.08
N TYR A 110 5.74 7.29 38.07
CA TYR A 110 7.15 7.61 37.95
C TYR A 110 7.94 6.35 38.37
N PRO A 111 8.50 5.59 37.41
CA PRO A 111 9.31 4.41 37.68
C PRO A 111 10.77 4.74 38.01
N ARG A 112 11.15 6.01 37.88
CA ARG A 112 12.50 6.53 38.12
C ARG A 112 12.42 7.70 39.10
N GLU A 113 13.59 8.17 39.50
CA GLU A 113 13.74 9.38 40.31
C GLU A 113 12.93 10.55 39.73
N VAL A 114 12.10 11.16 40.58
CA VAL A 114 11.29 12.34 40.23
C VAL A 114 11.37 13.37 41.35
N PHE A 115 11.38 14.65 40.97
CA PHE A 115 11.30 15.77 41.90
C PHE A 115 9.92 16.40 41.74
N LEU A 116 9.18 16.50 42.84
CA LEU A 116 7.87 17.16 42.88
C LEU A 116 8.05 18.58 43.46
N PRO A 117 8.29 19.60 42.61
CA PRO A 117 8.61 20.95 43.06
C PRO A 117 7.40 21.67 43.65
N MET A 118 7.62 22.50 44.66
CA MET A 118 6.65 23.39 45.30
C MET A 118 7.31 24.73 45.57
N GLN A 119 6.61 25.82 45.27
CA GLN A 119 7.11 27.16 45.54
C GLN A 119 6.81 27.57 46.98
N VAL A 120 7.78 28.12 47.70
CA VAL A 120 7.60 28.63 49.07
C VAL A 120 7.84 30.12 49.12
N SER A 121 6.90 30.85 49.71
CA SER A 121 7.00 32.30 49.92
C SER A 121 7.59 32.61 51.29
N VAL A 122 8.63 33.45 51.31
CA VAL A 122 9.22 33.95 52.55
C VAL A 122 8.69 35.37 52.81
N PRO A 123 8.09 35.64 53.98
CA PRO A 123 7.57 36.97 54.31
C PRO A 123 8.66 38.03 54.31
N ALA A 124 8.39 39.18 53.71
CA ALA A 124 9.34 40.31 53.68
C ALA A 124 9.72 40.84 55.09
N ASN A 125 8.88 40.60 56.10
CA ASN A 125 9.12 40.96 57.48
C ASN A 125 9.72 39.83 58.32
N PHE A 126 10.17 38.73 57.70
CA PHE A 126 10.81 37.63 58.40
C PHE A 126 12.16 38.07 58.99
N SER A 127 12.33 37.90 60.30
CA SER A 127 13.50 38.38 61.06
C SER A 127 14.21 37.28 61.85
N GLY A 128 13.94 36.00 61.55
CA GLY A 128 14.64 34.87 62.15
C GLY A 128 16.05 34.72 61.59
N GLU A 129 16.95 34.06 62.32
CA GLU A 129 18.27 33.67 61.79
C GLU A 129 18.18 32.42 60.91
N THR A 130 17.20 31.54 61.18
CA THR A 130 16.91 30.33 60.43
C THR A 130 15.44 30.25 60.06
N PHE A 131 15.15 29.73 58.87
CA PHE A 131 13.83 29.42 58.36
C PHE A 131 13.59 27.92 58.51
N GLU A 132 12.78 27.56 59.51
CA GLU A 132 12.46 26.17 59.81
C GLU A 132 11.10 25.81 59.24
N LEU A 133 11.05 24.70 58.50
CA LEU A 133 9.83 24.15 57.95
C LEU A 133 9.77 22.64 58.22
N SER A 134 8.58 22.13 58.46
CA SER A 134 8.35 20.69 58.48
C SER A 134 6.99 20.33 57.91
N THR A 135 6.88 19.13 57.36
CA THR A 135 5.64 18.59 56.83
C THR A 135 5.63 17.08 56.98
N ARG A 136 4.44 16.51 57.10
CA ARG A 136 4.22 15.10 56.84
C ARG A 136 4.14 14.91 55.33
N ILE A 137 4.82 13.89 54.81
CA ILE A 137 4.70 13.46 53.42
C ILE A 137 4.15 12.05 53.44
N ASP A 138 3.02 11.86 52.77
CA ASP A 138 2.37 10.57 52.56
C ASP A 138 2.57 10.18 51.09
N TRP A 139 3.05 8.97 50.82
CA TRP A 139 3.32 8.45 49.47
C TRP A 139 2.87 7.01 49.33
N GLN A 140 2.78 6.53 48.09
CA GLN A 140 2.58 5.12 47.79
C GLN A 140 3.61 4.65 46.77
N VAL A 141 4.16 3.47 47.00
CA VAL A 141 5.11 2.81 46.09
C VAL A 141 4.60 1.42 45.76
N CYS A 142 4.68 1.02 44.49
CA CYS A 142 4.17 -0.25 44.01
C CYS A 142 5.12 -0.99 43.08
N ALA A 143 5.04 -2.33 43.14
CA ALA A 143 5.56 -3.27 42.16
C ALA A 143 4.42 -4.26 41.85
N GLU A 144 4.48 -5.50 42.33
CA GLU A 144 3.33 -6.43 42.34
C GLU A 144 2.31 -6.14 43.46
N ILE A 145 2.74 -5.43 44.49
CA ILE A 145 1.93 -5.00 45.62
C ILE A 145 2.15 -3.51 45.86
N CYS A 146 1.14 -2.86 46.44
CA CYS A 146 1.19 -1.45 46.78
C CYS A 146 1.38 -1.23 48.28
N ILE A 147 2.39 -0.45 48.63
CA ILE A 147 2.77 -0.16 50.02
C ILE A 147 2.63 1.35 50.26
N PRO A 148 1.71 1.79 51.14
CA PRO A 148 1.68 3.18 51.58
C PRO A 148 2.83 3.44 52.56
N GLY A 149 3.42 4.62 52.47
CA GLY A 149 4.44 5.11 53.38
C GLY A 149 4.13 6.53 53.84
N ASP A 150 4.55 6.87 55.05
CA ASP A 150 4.45 8.21 55.59
C ASP A 150 5.62 8.53 56.52
N ALA A 151 6.06 9.78 56.50
CA ALA A 151 7.09 10.26 57.42
C ALA A 151 7.01 11.78 57.61
N MET A 152 7.53 12.24 58.75
CA MET A 152 7.76 13.66 59.01
C MET A 152 9.13 14.07 58.47
N PHE A 153 9.15 15.13 57.68
CA PHE A 153 10.37 15.74 57.15
C PHE A 153 10.49 17.16 57.68
N SER A 154 11.71 17.54 58.05
CA SER A 154 12.03 18.89 58.50
C SER A 154 13.27 19.42 57.80
N LEU A 155 13.26 20.71 57.45
CA LEU A 155 14.36 21.43 56.86
C LEU A 155 14.60 22.73 57.65
N SER A 156 15.86 23.09 57.87
CA SER A 156 16.27 24.35 58.51
C SER A 156 17.27 25.03 57.61
N LEU A 157 16.89 26.18 57.05
CA LEU A 157 17.70 26.95 56.11
C LEU A 157 18.14 28.27 56.75
N PRO A 158 19.42 28.67 56.65
CA PRO A 158 19.87 29.99 57.11
C PRO A 158 19.22 31.12 56.28
N VAL A 159 19.04 32.28 56.90
CA VAL A 159 18.58 33.49 56.20
C VAL A 159 19.79 34.26 55.66
N GLY A 160 19.77 34.59 54.36
CA GLY A 160 20.83 35.35 53.68
C GLY A 160 20.32 36.63 53.00
N GLU A 161 21.25 37.37 52.39
CA GLU A 161 20.94 38.58 51.61
C GLU A 161 20.60 38.29 50.14
N THR A 162 21.10 37.17 49.61
CA THR A 162 20.87 36.71 48.22
C THR A 162 20.67 35.20 48.20
N LEU A 163 19.79 34.69 47.35
CA LEU A 163 19.58 33.25 47.20
C LEU A 163 20.82 32.58 46.57
N GLU A 164 21.30 31.51 47.21
CA GLU A 164 22.42 30.69 46.75
C GLU A 164 21.90 29.30 46.37
N ILE A 165 21.96 28.96 45.07
CA ILE A 165 21.55 27.66 44.53
C ILE A 165 22.49 26.56 45.05
N ASP A 166 21.91 25.43 45.47
CA ASP A 166 22.66 24.22 45.80
C ASP A 166 23.04 23.47 44.50
N PRO A 167 24.32 23.46 44.10
CA PRO A 167 24.75 22.81 42.86
C PRO A 167 24.53 21.29 42.87
N LEU A 168 24.26 20.68 44.03
CA LEU A 168 23.97 19.25 44.13
C LEU A 168 22.60 18.90 43.52
N TRP A 169 21.63 19.82 43.60
CA TRP A 169 20.24 19.54 43.22
C TRP A 169 19.75 20.37 42.03
N GLU A 170 20.51 21.40 41.62
CA GLU A 170 20.16 22.33 40.54
C GLU A 170 19.63 21.62 39.27
N SER A 171 20.31 20.58 38.79
CA SER A 171 19.89 19.86 37.58
C SER A 171 18.54 19.17 37.72
N GLY A 172 18.28 18.54 38.88
CA GLY A 172 17.02 17.82 39.14
C GLY A 172 15.83 18.77 39.20
N PHE A 173 16.01 19.97 39.78
CA PHE A 173 14.99 21.01 39.78
C PHE A 173 14.73 21.57 38.37
N ILE A 174 15.77 21.86 37.59
CA ILE A 174 15.61 22.39 36.23
C ILE A 174 14.86 21.39 35.35
N GLU A 175 15.31 20.14 35.30
CA GLU A 175 14.72 19.09 34.46
C GLU A 175 13.23 18.87 34.81
N ASN A 176 12.90 18.73 36.09
CA ASN A 176 11.51 18.45 36.49
C ASN A 176 10.58 19.65 36.31
N ARG A 177 11.09 20.90 36.41
CA ARG A 177 10.29 22.09 36.12
C ARG A 177 9.97 22.25 34.64
N GLU A 178 10.91 21.92 33.75
CA GLU A 178 10.66 21.94 32.31
C GLU A 178 9.61 20.90 31.89
N LEU A 179 9.47 19.83 32.67
CA LEU A 179 8.44 18.81 32.50
C LEU A 179 7.11 19.15 33.20
N ILE A 180 6.94 20.32 33.83
CA ILE A 180 5.63 20.72 34.36
C ILE A 180 4.74 21.14 33.18
N PRO A 181 3.52 20.59 33.05
CA PRO A 181 2.60 20.99 31.99
C PRO A 181 2.26 22.48 32.01
N ALA A 182 2.15 23.09 30.83
CA ALA A 182 1.62 24.44 30.71
C ALA A 182 0.11 24.43 31.03
N SER A 183 -0.34 25.39 31.84
CA SER A 183 -1.76 25.47 32.22
C SER A 183 -2.63 25.97 31.08
N VAL A 184 -3.95 25.77 31.17
CA VAL A 184 -4.94 26.17 30.15
C VAL A 184 -4.81 27.65 29.76
N ASP A 185 -4.49 28.54 30.72
CA ASP A 185 -4.34 29.98 30.48
C ASP A 185 -3.01 30.37 29.79
N GLN A 186 -2.08 29.42 29.62
CA GLN A 186 -0.75 29.64 29.05
C GLN A 186 -0.64 29.21 27.59
N HIS A 187 -1.71 28.66 26.99
CA HIS A 187 -1.72 28.18 25.62
C HIS A 187 -3.04 28.48 24.90
N GLU A 188 -3.03 28.45 23.57
CA GLU A 188 -4.20 28.72 22.73
C GLU A 188 -4.77 27.46 22.06
N LEU A 189 -4.52 26.27 22.62
CA LEU A 189 -5.07 25.00 22.12
C LEU A 189 -6.59 24.94 22.29
N ILE A 190 -7.29 24.49 21.25
CA ILE A 190 -8.71 24.20 21.26
C ILE A 190 -8.87 22.70 21.46
N ALA A 191 -9.46 22.30 22.58
CA ALA A 191 -9.70 20.89 22.89
C ALA A 191 -11.21 20.59 22.86
N SER A 192 -11.56 19.50 22.20
CA SER A 192 -12.91 18.96 22.14
C SER A 192 -12.90 17.45 22.33
N PHE A 193 -14.04 16.86 22.68
CA PHE A 193 -14.16 15.41 22.73
C PHE A 193 -15.53 14.96 22.22
N ASN A 194 -15.60 13.73 21.74
CA ASN A 194 -16.86 13.05 21.48
C ASN A 194 -16.82 11.66 22.14
N ALA A 195 -18.00 11.11 22.47
CA ALA A 195 -18.11 9.84 23.16
C ALA A 195 -19.28 9.01 22.63
N HIS A 196 -18.98 8.04 21.77
CA HIS A 196 -19.99 7.19 21.12
C HIS A 196 -19.53 5.74 20.94
N ASP A 197 -20.49 4.81 20.90
CA ASP A 197 -20.28 3.37 20.66
C ASP A 197 -19.20 2.72 21.56
N GLY A 198 -19.13 3.17 22.81
CA GLY A 198 -18.15 2.67 23.78
C GLY A 198 -16.73 3.20 23.55
N LYS A 199 -16.54 4.25 22.74
CA LYS A 199 -15.27 4.97 22.55
C LYS A 199 -15.36 6.43 22.99
N VAL A 200 -14.22 6.98 23.42
CA VAL A 200 -14.01 8.41 23.70
C VAL A 200 -12.89 8.88 22.78
N ASN A 201 -13.14 9.95 22.04
CA ASN A 201 -12.16 10.59 21.17
C ASN A 201 -11.86 11.98 21.73
N VAL A 202 -10.62 12.23 22.11
CA VAL A 202 -10.13 13.54 22.55
C VAL A 202 -9.40 14.18 21.38
N MET A 203 -9.91 15.32 20.91
CA MET A 203 -9.47 16.04 19.72
C MET A 203 -8.90 17.39 20.13
N VAL A 204 -7.65 17.66 19.78
CA VAL A 204 -6.96 18.89 20.14
C VAL A 204 -6.40 19.53 18.88
N GLU A 205 -6.77 20.78 18.66
CA GLU A 205 -6.26 21.62 17.57
C GLU A 205 -5.38 22.73 18.14
N GLY A 206 -4.21 22.92 17.52
CA GLY A 206 -3.28 23.98 17.86
C GLY A 206 -3.18 25.04 16.76
N LEU A 207 -2.59 26.18 17.11
CA LEU A 207 -2.12 27.13 16.10
C LEU A 207 -1.10 26.45 15.17
N GLU A 208 -1.01 26.96 13.94
CA GLU A 208 -0.10 26.47 12.90
C GLU A 208 1.32 26.27 13.47
N GLY A 209 1.84 25.03 13.41
CA GLY A 209 3.18 24.69 13.88
C GLY A 209 3.32 24.07 15.27
N VAL A 210 2.28 24.04 16.11
CA VAL A 210 2.40 23.56 17.51
C VAL A 210 2.66 22.05 17.59
N PHE A 211 2.03 21.27 16.71
CA PHE A 211 2.18 19.81 16.65
C PHE A 211 3.02 19.35 15.44
N ASP A 212 3.68 20.28 14.75
CA ASP A 212 4.57 19.94 13.64
C ASP A 212 5.67 19.00 14.13
N ASN A 213 5.76 17.81 13.52
CA ASN A 213 6.68 16.73 13.90
C ASN A 213 6.38 16.09 15.27
N ALA A 214 5.13 16.10 15.75
CA ALA A 214 4.75 15.22 16.85
C ALA A 214 4.88 13.75 16.40
N ASP A 215 5.59 12.92 17.17
CA ASP A 215 5.79 11.50 16.87
C ASP A 215 4.83 10.61 17.66
N LYS A 216 4.55 10.97 18.91
CA LYS A 216 3.71 10.21 19.85
C LYS A 216 2.97 11.16 20.77
N ALA A 217 1.71 10.86 21.07
CA ALA A 217 0.89 11.63 22.00
C ALA A 217 0.16 10.76 23.04
N TRP A 218 -0.04 11.32 24.23
CA TRP A 218 -0.73 10.74 25.38
C TRP A 218 -1.74 11.71 25.94
N PHE A 219 -2.90 11.18 26.31
CA PHE A 219 -3.89 11.90 27.08
C PHE A 219 -4.02 11.22 28.44
N PHE A 220 -3.83 12.00 29.51
CA PHE A 220 -3.96 11.56 30.88
C PHE A 220 -5.16 12.24 31.51
N PRO A 221 -6.25 11.51 31.80
CA PRO A 221 -7.40 12.09 32.48
C PRO A 221 -7.00 12.45 33.91
N THR A 222 -7.60 13.50 34.45
CA THR A 222 -7.51 13.82 35.88
C THR A 222 -8.75 13.39 36.66
N GLU A 223 -9.73 12.82 35.97
CA GLU A 223 -10.99 12.35 36.55
C GLU A 223 -11.21 10.85 36.32
N SER A 224 -11.86 10.21 37.28
CA SER A 224 -12.20 8.79 37.19
C SER A 224 -13.39 8.53 36.26
N ARG A 225 -13.46 7.32 35.69
CA ARG A 225 -14.62 6.80 34.93
C ARG A 225 -14.88 7.46 33.58
N ILE A 226 -13.87 8.10 33.00
CA ILE A 226 -13.93 8.66 31.66
C ILE A 226 -13.64 7.58 30.61
N MET A 227 -12.51 6.90 30.72
CA MET A 227 -12.04 5.93 29.72
C MET A 227 -11.36 4.73 30.38
N ARG A 228 -11.20 3.64 29.65
CA ARG A 228 -10.30 2.55 30.03
C ARG A 228 -8.87 2.97 29.71
N TYR A 229 -7.96 2.66 30.61
CA TYR A 229 -6.57 3.06 30.48
C TYR A 229 -5.70 2.00 29.80
N ALA A 230 -6.22 0.86 29.32
CA ALA A 230 -5.38 -0.21 28.74
C ALA A 230 -6.04 -0.83 27.50
N PRO A 231 -5.26 -1.44 26.58
CA PRO A 231 -4.01 -0.99 25.99
C PRO A 231 -4.23 -0.35 24.59
N TYR A 232 -5.48 -0.34 24.09
CA TYR A 232 -5.80 0.09 22.75
C TYR A 232 -6.01 1.61 22.71
N ARG A 233 -5.10 2.32 22.07
CA ARG A 233 -5.20 3.75 21.81
C ARG A 233 -4.83 4.02 20.38
N ASP A 234 -5.78 4.53 19.62
CA ASP A 234 -5.51 5.04 18.28
C ASP A 234 -5.16 6.52 18.41
N VAL A 235 -3.97 6.89 17.92
CA VAL A 235 -3.51 8.27 17.91
C VAL A 235 -3.40 8.71 16.47
N LEU A 236 -4.18 9.73 16.11
CA LEU A 236 -4.15 10.43 14.85
C LEU A 236 -3.36 11.73 15.04
N LEU A 237 -2.33 11.92 14.22
CA LEU A 237 -1.48 13.10 14.20
C LEU A 237 -1.56 13.68 12.79
N ASP A 238 -2.19 14.85 12.66
CA ASP A 238 -2.45 15.47 11.36
C ASP A 238 -2.15 16.98 11.42
N GLY A 239 -0.92 17.35 11.03
CA GLY A 239 -0.45 18.73 11.02
C GLY A 239 -0.60 19.42 12.38
N ASN A 240 -1.60 20.29 12.51
CA ASN A 240 -1.94 21.01 13.74
C ASN A 240 -3.03 20.33 14.59
N ARG A 241 -3.40 19.08 14.30
CA ARG A 241 -4.43 18.30 15.02
C ARG A 241 -3.87 17.03 15.64
N ILE A 242 -4.31 16.74 16.86
CA ILE A 242 -4.08 15.48 17.55
C ILE A 242 -5.44 14.90 17.96
N GLN A 243 -5.75 13.68 17.55
CA GLN A 243 -6.88 12.92 18.09
C GLN A 243 -6.37 11.67 18.81
N ILE A 244 -6.88 11.45 20.03
CA ILE A 244 -6.59 10.28 20.85
C ILE A 244 -7.91 9.55 21.11
N SER A 245 -8.04 8.36 20.54
CA SER A 245 -9.22 7.51 20.62
C SER A 245 -8.97 6.33 21.57
N THR A 246 -9.91 6.06 22.48
CA THR A 246 -9.82 4.96 23.45
C THR A 246 -11.22 4.46 23.85
N GLU A 247 -11.30 3.34 24.57
CA GLU A 247 -12.56 2.79 25.07
C GLU A 247 -13.14 3.62 26.23
N GLN A 248 -14.46 3.78 26.24
CA GLN A 248 -15.22 4.33 27.36
C GLN A 248 -15.08 3.43 28.59
N HIS A 249 -14.99 4.06 29.76
CA HIS A 249 -15.10 3.32 31.00
C HIS A 249 -16.52 2.73 31.13
N ARG A 250 -16.66 1.53 31.70
CA ARG A 250 -17.96 0.84 31.87
C ARG A 250 -19.04 1.67 32.60
N ARG A 251 -18.64 2.69 33.35
CA ARG A 251 -19.50 3.62 34.10
C ARG A 251 -19.40 5.06 33.60
N PHE A 252 -19.16 5.24 32.31
CA PHE A 252 -19.16 6.55 31.66
C PHE A 252 -20.52 7.26 31.86
N SER A 253 -20.49 8.58 32.05
CA SER A 253 -21.71 9.39 32.22
C SER A 253 -22.12 10.02 30.90
N ASN A 254 -23.35 9.74 30.45
CA ASN A 254 -23.90 10.35 29.23
C ASN A 254 -24.24 11.86 29.39
N GLU A 255 -24.13 12.40 30.60
CA GLU A 255 -24.36 13.82 30.91
C GLU A 255 -23.05 14.64 30.92
N LEU A 256 -21.91 14.04 30.57
CA LEU A 256 -20.60 14.71 30.59
C LEU A 256 -20.52 15.72 29.43
N THR A 257 -20.37 17.01 29.76
CA THR A 257 -20.26 18.10 28.77
C THR A 257 -18.82 18.63 28.63
N GLU A 258 -17.99 18.45 29.65
CA GLU A 258 -16.58 18.83 29.68
C GLU A 258 -15.77 17.73 30.38
N MET A 259 -14.46 17.66 30.10
CA MET A 259 -13.56 16.72 30.75
C MET A 259 -12.20 17.37 30.99
N GLN A 260 -11.56 17.05 32.12
CA GLN A 260 -10.21 17.54 32.42
C GLN A 260 -9.14 16.47 32.16
N GLY A 261 -7.99 16.91 31.65
CA GLY A 261 -6.82 16.06 31.53
C GLY A 261 -5.57 16.78 31.04
N LEU A 262 -4.52 16.00 30.81
CA LEU A 262 -3.22 16.44 30.34
C LEU A 262 -2.98 15.84 28.97
N LEU A 263 -2.73 16.69 27.97
CA LEU A 263 -2.13 16.28 26.70
C LEU A 263 -0.62 16.30 26.85
N SER A 264 0.06 15.24 26.43
CA SER A 264 1.52 15.17 26.35
C SER A 264 1.92 14.59 25.01
N PHE A 265 3.01 15.08 24.42
CA PHE A 265 3.56 14.51 23.20
C PHE A 265 5.08 14.68 23.12
N VAL A 266 5.70 13.89 22.26
CA VAL A 266 7.13 13.98 21.95
C VAL A 266 7.28 14.64 20.58
N ASP A 267 8.05 15.71 20.51
CA ASP A 267 8.38 16.38 19.24
C ASP A 267 9.51 15.65 18.48
N GLY A 268 9.75 16.05 17.22
CA GLY A 268 10.74 15.41 16.35
C GLY A 268 12.19 15.54 16.81
N GLU A 269 12.48 16.34 17.85
CA GLU A 269 13.79 16.41 18.51
C GLU A 269 13.89 15.45 19.71
N GLY A 270 12.79 14.79 20.07
CA GLY A 270 12.69 13.87 21.21
C GLY A 270 12.36 14.57 22.53
N ASN A 271 11.98 15.85 22.51
CA ASN A 271 11.62 16.59 23.71
C ASN A 271 10.15 16.35 24.06
N TRP A 272 9.89 16.18 25.36
CA TRP A 272 8.52 16.06 25.86
C TRP A 272 7.89 17.43 26.03
N LYS A 273 6.65 17.57 25.55
CA LYS A 273 5.81 18.75 25.77
C LYS A 273 4.49 18.32 26.37
N ALA A 274 3.94 19.11 27.28
CA ALA A 274 2.64 18.81 27.86
C ALA A 274 1.83 20.06 28.23
N TYR A 275 0.51 19.92 28.11
CA TYR A 275 -0.48 20.98 28.23
C TYR A 275 -1.70 20.44 28.99
N ASP A 276 -2.09 21.10 30.08
CA ASP A 276 -3.37 20.81 30.73
C ASP A 276 -4.51 21.31 29.82
N ILE A 277 -5.47 20.44 29.49
CA ILE A 277 -6.57 20.74 28.56
C ILE A 277 -7.94 20.52 29.23
N ASN A 278 -8.97 21.26 28.77
CA ASN A 278 -10.37 21.05 29.16
C ASN A 278 -11.28 20.78 27.94
N PRO A 279 -11.19 19.59 27.30
CA PRO A 279 -12.01 19.26 26.15
C PRO A 279 -13.51 19.46 26.36
N GLN A 280 -14.17 20.10 25.38
CA GLN A 280 -15.62 20.32 25.36
C GLN A 280 -16.33 19.31 24.42
N LEU A 281 -17.55 18.88 24.77
CA LEU A 281 -18.31 17.92 23.96
C LEU A 281 -18.60 18.51 22.55
N THR A 282 -18.27 17.77 21.50
CA THR A 282 -18.49 18.17 20.10
C THR A 282 -19.25 17.10 19.31
N ASN A 283 -19.86 17.54 18.21
CA ASN A 283 -20.56 16.70 17.23
C ASN A 283 -19.73 16.49 15.94
N SER A 284 -18.45 16.88 15.97
CA SER A 284 -17.48 16.61 14.91
C SER A 284 -16.74 15.30 15.16
N ALA A 285 -16.33 14.66 14.07
CA ALA A 285 -15.38 13.57 14.09
C ALA A 285 -14.28 13.82 13.06
N TRP A 286 -13.03 13.57 13.46
CA TRP A 286 -11.89 13.62 12.56
C TRP A 286 -11.48 12.21 12.16
N ASP A 287 -11.18 12.06 10.88
CA ASP A 287 -10.39 10.99 10.31
C ASP A 287 -9.23 11.63 9.53
N HIS A 288 -8.12 10.91 9.31
CA HIS A 288 -6.94 11.42 8.60
C HIS A 288 -7.27 11.91 7.17
N SER A 289 -8.45 11.56 6.69
CA SER A 289 -8.88 11.69 5.30
C SER A 289 -10.09 12.61 5.13
N ILE A 290 -10.88 12.87 6.17
CA ILE A 290 -12.14 13.63 6.09
C ILE A 290 -12.63 14.11 7.45
N GLU A 291 -13.18 15.31 7.49
CA GLU A 291 -13.95 15.81 8.64
C GLU A 291 -15.45 15.63 8.40
N VAL A 292 -16.15 15.13 9.42
CA VAL A 292 -17.60 14.86 9.37
C VAL A 292 -18.31 15.54 10.53
N GLU A 293 -19.35 16.31 10.22
CA GLU A 293 -20.11 17.10 11.20
C GLU A 293 -21.61 17.07 10.90
N LEU A 294 -22.44 16.96 11.94
CA LEU A 294 -23.90 17.11 11.84
C LEU A 294 -24.32 18.52 12.24
N LEU A 295 -24.87 19.27 11.28
CA LEU A 295 -25.28 20.66 11.43
C LEU A 295 -26.81 20.82 11.32
N ALA A 296 -27.35 21.88 11.93
CA ALA A 296 -28.71 22.36 11.67
C ALA A 296 -28.68 23.74 11.03
N GLU A 297 -29.62 23.97 10.10
CA GLU A 297 -29.84 25.27 9.48
C GLU A 297 -30.34 26.32 10.48
N THR A 298 -30.96 25.88 11.58
CA THR A 298 -31.55 26.72 12.62
C THR A 298 -30.92 26.44 13.98
N LYS A 299 -30.93 27.43 14.87
CA LYS A 299 -30.44 27.29 16.25
C LYS A 299 -31.44 26.61 17.19
N ASN A 300 -32.70 26.57 16.79
CA ASN A 300 -33.81 25.99 17.54
C ASN A 300 -34.72 25.20 16.60
N ILE A 301 -35.61 24.39 17.17
CA ILE A 301 -36.60 23.62 16.42
C ILE A 301 -38.01 24.05 16.82
N VAL A 302 -38.90 24.19 15.84
CA VAL A 302 -40.31 24.53 16.04
C VAL A 302 -41.13 23.27 15.78
N PRO A 303 -41.82 22.71 16.80
CA PRO A 303 -42.68 21.53 16.64
C PRO A 303 -43.73 21.76 15.53
N GLY A 304 -43.91 20.78 14.65
CA GLY A 304 -44.82 20.86 13.50
C GLY A 304 -44.27 21.53 12.24
N GLU A 305 -43.13 22.23 12.31
CA GLU A 305 -42.45 22.78 11.14
C GLU A 305 -41.31 21.86 10.66
N THR A 306 -41.06 21.85 9.35
CA THR A 306 -39.93 21.12 8.76
C THR A 306 -38.66 21.97 8.85
N THR A 307 -37.63 21.44 9.47
CA THR A 307 -36.28 22.02 9.58
C THR A 307 -35.29 21.18 8.78
N TRP A 308 -34.18 21.79 8.33
CA TRP A 308 -33.10 21.08 7.64
C TRP A 308 -31.91 20.82 8.56
N LEU A 309 -31.51 19.55 8.60
CA LEU A 309 -30.20 19.11 9.05
C LEU A 309 -29.28 18.95 7.85
N GLY A 310 -27.97 18.96 8.07
CA GLY A 310 -26.97 18.78 7.03
C GLY A 310 -25.81 17.97 7.57
N LEU A 311 -25.44 16.93 6.84
CA LEU A 311 -24.18 16.22 7.09
C LEU A 311 -23.10 16.91 6.27
N ARG A 312 -22.18 17.59 6.95
CA ARG A 312 -21.00 18.22 6.33
C ARG A 312 -19.90 17.16 6.22
N LEU A 313 -19.36 17.04 5.01
CA LEU A 313 -18.28 16.15 4.65
C LEU A 313 -17.19 17.02 4.03
N ASP A 314 -16.02 17.09 4.66
CA ASP A 314 -14.89 17.90 4.20
C ASP A 314 -13.65 17.01 4.01
N PRO A 315 -13.47 16.41 2.81
CA PRO A 315 -12.32 15.57 2.52
C PRO A 315 -11.01 16.35 2.58
N ALA A 316 -9.95 15.72 3.09
CA ALA A 316 -8.60 16.28 3.05
C ALA A 316 -8.08 16.42 1.60
N GLU A 317 -7.02 17.20 1.40
CA GLU A 317 -6.46 17.42 0.06
C GLU A 317 -6.07 16.08 -0.62
N ASN A 318 -6.51 15.89 -1.88
CA ASN A 318 -6.39 14.66 -2.67
C ASN A 318 -7.27 13.47 -2.24
N TRP A 319 -8.11 13.64 -1.22
CA TRP A 319 -9.12 12.66 -0.85
C TRP A 319 -10.48 13.05 -1.43
N HIS A 320 -11.33 12.04 -1.65
CA HIS A 320 -12.71 12.24 -2.08
C HIS A 320 -13.68 11.34 -1.33
N THR A 321 -14.91 11.81 -1.19
CA THR A 321 -16.05 11.00 -0.75
C THR A 321 -17.03 10.76 -1.90
N TYR A 322 -18.09 9.99 -1.67
CA TYR A 322 -18.91 9.42 -2.73
C TYR A 322 -20.30 10.01 -2.84
N TRP A 323 -20.81 9.97 -4.07
CA TRP A 323 -22.21 10.24 -4.38
C TRP A 323 -23.10 9.00 -4.13
N LYS A 324 -24.44 9.16 -4.23
CA LYS A 324 -25.42 8.06 -4.05
C LYS A 324 -25.07 6.78 -4.82
N MET A 325 -24.45 6.92 -6.00
CA MET A 325 -23.83 5.82 -6.73
C MET A 325 -22.35 6.14 -6.97
N GLY A 326 -21.45 5.55 -6.17
CA GLY A 326 -20.04 5.94 -6.10
C GLY A 326 -19.13 5.56 -7.27
N GLY A 327 -19.66 5.06 -8.39
CA GLY A 327 -18.88 4.63 -9.56
C GLY A 327 -18.33 3.20 -9.45
N ASP A 328 -17.07 2.99 -9.83
CA ASP A 328 -16.46 1.65 -9.92
C ASP A 328 -16.16 1.02 -8.55
N SER A 329 -15.71 1.80 -7.56
CA SER A 329 -15.29 1.29 -6.24
C SER A 329 -15.95 1.95 -5.04
N GLY A 330 -16.82 2.95 -5.25
CA GLY A 330 -17.43 3.74 -4.19
C GLY A 330 -18.75 3.23 -3.62
N ASN A 331 -18.92 3.40 -2.31
CA ASN A 331 -20.18 3.23 -1.60
C ASN A 331 -20.66 4.60 -1.05
N PRO A 332 -21.98 4.87 -1.10
CA PRO A 332 -22.51 6.16 -0.68
C PRO A 332 -22.51 6.31 0.84
N THR A 333 -22.45 7.56 1.29
CA THR A 333 -22.73 7.92 2.68
C THR A 333 -24.16 7.53 3.07
N SER A 334 -24.32 6.95 4.26
CA SER A 334 -25.61 6.55 4.81
C SER A 334 -25.78 7.02 6.24
N LEU A 335 -27.03 7.35 6.60
CA LEU A 335 -27.43 7.78 7.94
C LEU A 335 -28.45 6.79 8.47
N ASN A 336 -28.01 5.93 9.38
CA ASN A 336 -28.78 4.83 9.94
C ASN A 336 -29.03 5.05 11.43
N GLU A 337 -29.97 4.29 12.01
CA GLU A 337 -30.20 4.26 13.47
C GLU A 337 -30.49 5.63 14.11
N TRP A 338 -31.42 6.39 13.50
CA TRP A 338 -31.87 7.65 14.05
C TRP A 338 -32.50 7.48 15.45
N ASN A 339 -31.98 8.23 16.41
CA ASN A 339 -32.58 8.46 17.72
C ASN A 339 -33.15 9.87 17.76
N ALA A 340 -34.47 9.97 17.75
CA ALA A 340 -35.23 11.21 17.76
C ALA A 340 -36.54 11.00 18.55
N PRO A 341 -37.24 12.07 18.98
CA PRO A 341 -38.52 11.95 19.65
C PRO A 341 -39.52 11.10 18.87
N GLU A 342 -40.35 10.33 19.58
CA GLU A 342 -41.38 9.48 18.97
C GLU A 342 -42.30 10.32 18.07
N GLY A 343 -42.52 9.85 16.84
CA GLY A 343 -43.33 10.56 15.83
C GLY A 343 -42.54 11.52 14.92
N THR A 344 -41.24 11.73 15.16
CA THR A 344 -40.39 12.54 14.26
C THR A 344 -40.27 11.89 12.89
N VAL A 345 -40.45 12.69 11.83
CA VAL A 345 -40.29 12.27 10.43
C VAL A 345 -38.94 12.76 9.93
N ILE A 346 -38.07 11.82 9.54
CA ILE A 346 -36.77 12.08 8.91
C ILE A 346 -36.91 11.80 7.40
N GLY A 347 -36.52 12.76 6.56
CA GLY A 347 -36.53 12.63 5.11
C GLY A 347 -35.26 11.97 4.56
N ASP A 348 -35.25 11.74 3.24
CA ASP A 348 -34.09 11.19 2.54
C ASP A 348 -32.96 12.22 2.36
N ILE A 349 -31.73 11.72 2.27
CA ILE A 349 -30.55 12.53 1.96
C ILE A 349 -30.73 13.16 0.57
N GLN A 350 -30.62 14.48 0.51
CA GLN A 350 -30.59 15.22 -0.76
C GLN A 350 -29.16 15.25 -1.28
N TRP A 351 -28.96 14.87 -2.54
CA TRP A 351 -27.63 14.70 -3.13
C TRP A 351 -27.33 15.82 -4.14
N PRO A 352 -26.39 16.73 -3.83
CA PRO A 352 -25.85 17.66 -4.80
C PRO A 352 -25.24 16.97 -6.02
N ALA A 353 -25.03 17.73 -7.09
CA ALA A 353 -24.46 17.20 -8.34
C ALA A 353 -23.04 16.63 -8.13
N PRO A 354 -22.77 15.37 -8.52
CA PRO A 354 -21.47 14.74 -8.29
C PRO A 354 -20.41 15.19 -9.28
N HIS A 355 -19.15 14.96 -8.96
CA HIS A 355 -18.01 15.09 -9.87
C HIS A 355 -17.63 13.74 -10.48
N TRP A 356 -17.05 13.81 -11.68
CA TRP A 356 -16.49 12.66 -12.39
C TRP A 356 -15.00 12.56 -12.05
N LEU A 357 -14.62 11.59 -11.20
CA LEU A 357 -13.28 11.52 -10.59
C LEU A 357 -12.47 10.36 -11.21
N PRO A 358 -11.57 10.64 -12.18
CA PRO A 358 -10.72 9.62 -12.79
C PRO A 358 -9.49 9.31 -11.94
N PHE A 359 -9.14 8.03 -11.82
CA PHE A 359 -7.85 7.62 -11.27
C PHE A 359 -6.79 7.65 -12.36
N TYR A 360 -5.87 8.62 -12.31
CA TYR A 360 -4.96 8.95 -13.42
C TYR A 360 -4.02 7.80 -13.87
N ASP A 361 -3.88 6.72 -13.09
CA ASP A 361 -3.09 5.52 -13.41
C ASP A 361 -3.91 4.25 -13.68
N THR A 362 -5.24 4.34 -13.68
CA THR A 362 -6.13 3.19 -13.91
C THR A 362 -7.27 3.53 -14.86
N ASP A 363 -8.04 2.52 -15.27
CA ASP A 363 -9.27 2.73 -16.04
C ASP A 363 -10.49 3.04 -15.15
N LEU A 364 -10.30 3.18 -13.82
CA LEU A 364 -11.38 3.34 -12.85
C LEU A 364 -11.83 4.80 -12.76
N VAL A 365 -13.14 4.97 -12.61
CA VAL A 365 -13.76 6.27 -12.34
C VAL A 365 -14.75 6.15 -11.20
N ASN A 366 -14.65 7.08 -10.27
CA ASN A 366 -15.58 7.25 -9.17
C ASN A 366 -16.45 8.48 -9.33
N PHE A 367 -17.63 8.45 -8.72
CA PHE A 367 -18.56 9.59 -8.70
C PHE A 367 -18.66 10.09 -7.27
N GLY A 368 -18.33 11.35 -7.06
CA GLY A 368 -18.08 11.83 -5.71
C GLY A 368 -17.79 13.31 -5.59
N TYR A 369 -17.16 13.67 -4.48
CA TYR A 369 -16.83 15.03 -4.10
C TYR A 369 -15.40 15.05 -3.54
N GLU A 370 -14.54 15.90 -4.12
CA GLU A 370 -13.17 16.18 -3.63
C GLU A 370 -13.12 17.40 -2.70
N GLU A 371 -14.19 18.21 -2.69
CA GLU A 371 -14.31 19.44 -1.91
C GLU A 371 -15.37 19.29 -0.81
N GLU A 372 -15.38 20.25 0.12
CA GLU A 372 -16.40 20.39 1.15
C GLU A 372 -17.82 20.32 0.56
N ILE A 373 -18.62 19.40 1.08
CA ILE A 373 -20.00 19.21 0.66
C ILE A 373 -20.93 19.04 1.87
N LEU A 374 -22.12 19.64 1.76
CA LEU A 374 -23.20 19.46 2.73
C LEU A 374 -24.29 18.61 2.08
N LEU A 375 -24.69 17.52 2.75
CA LEU A 375 -25.80 16.66 2.36
C LEU A 375 -27.05 16.99 3.20
N PRO A 376 -28.06 17.70 2.65
CA PRO A 376 -29.23 18.13 3.40
C PRO A 376 -30.20 16.99 3.70
N ILE A 377 -30.77 16.98 4.90
CA ILE A 377 -31.82 16.05 5.36
C ILE A 377 -32.94 16.86 5.99
N SER A 378 -34.19 16.60 5.58
CA SER A 378 -35.35 17.24 6.20
C SER A 378 -35.76 16.51 7.48
N VAL A 379 -36.14 17.25 8.52
CA VAL A 379 -36.60 16.72 9.80
C VAL A 379 -37.84 17.48 10.24
N THR A 380 -38.90 16.75 10.61
CA THR A 380 -40.14 17.32 11.13
C THR A 380 -40.49 16.68 12.47
N VAL A 381 -40.45 17.46 13.54
CA VAL A 381 -40.82 17.01 14.90
C VAL A 381 -42.33 17.15 15.09
N PRO A 382 -43.01 16.23 15.81
CA PRO A 382 -44.45 16.31 16.03
C PRO A 382 -44.90 17.61 16.69
N GLU A 383 -46.05 18.14 16.27
CA GLU A 383 -46.63 19.39 16.80
C GLU A 383 -46.96 19.31 18.30
N ASP A 384 -47.20 18.10 18.83
CA ASP A 384 -47.52 17.85 20.24
C ASP A 384 -46.29 17.63 21.14
N TYR A 385 -45.07 17.77 20.59
CA TYR A 385 -43.84 17.65 21.38
C TYR A 385 -43.70 18.80 22.40
N SER A 386 -43.56 18.43 23.68
CA SER A 386 -43.56 19.39 24.81
C SER A 386 -42.25 19.46 25.60
N GLY A 387 -41.13 18.94 25.06
CA GLY A 387 -39.81 19.02 25.70
C GLY A 387 -39.18 20.41 25.58
N GLU A 388 -38.24 20.74 26.45
CA GLU A 388 -37.48 22.01 26.38
C GLU A 388 -36.41 22.00 25.27
N SER A 389 -35.92 20.81 24.90
CA SER A 389 -34.93 20.60 23.84
C SER A 389 -35.13 19.24 23.17
N VAL A 390 -34.81 19.16 21.88
CA VAL A 390 -34.82 17.93 21.09
C VAL A 390 -33.39 17.46 20.88
N VAL A 391 -33.14 16.17 21.15
CA VAL A 391 -31.88 15.50 20.79
C VAL A 391 -32.13 14.68 19.52
N LEU A 392 -31.31 14.92 18.50
CA LEU A 392 -31.32 14.20 17.23
C LEU A 392 -29.96 13.54 17.07
N SER A 393 -29.92 12.21 17.00
CA SER A 393 -28.68 11.46 16.81
C SER A 393 -28.83 10.42 15.72
N THR A 394 -27.76 10.15 14.96
CA THR A 394 -27.74 9.17 13.86
C THR A 394 -26.36 8.51 13.78
N MET A 395 -26.31 7.26 13.36
CA MET A 395 -25.08 6.61 12.93
C MET A 395 -24.78 7.04 11.49
N ALA A 396 -23.72 7.81 11.28
CA ALA A 396 -23.24 8.17 9.97
C ALA A 396 -22.15 7.19 9.52
N GLN A 397 -22.30 6.62 8.33
CA GLN A 397 -21.30 5.77 7.69
C GLN A 397 -20.93 6.39 6.35
N TRP A 398 -19.64 6.59 6.12
CA TRP A 398 -19.10 7.18 4.89
C TRP A 398 -17.91 6.37 4.39
N TYR A 399 -17.53 6.65 3.15
CA TYR A 399 -16.28 6.16 2.58
C TYR A 399 -15.49 7.35 2.06
N VAL A 400 -14.19 7.35 2.30
CA VAL A 400 -13.26 8.36 1.82
C VAL A 400 -12.07 7.68 1.17
N CYS A 401 -11.65 8.17 0.01
CA CYS A 401 -10.62 7.53 -0.79
C CYS A 401 -9.60 8.50 -1.36
N ASP A 402 -8.34 8.10 -1.32
CA ASP A 402 -7.29 8.52 -2.24
C ASP A 402 -6.96 7.29 -3.11
N GLN A 403 -5.78 6.67 -2.98
CA GLN A 403 -5.47 5.40 -3.65
C GLN A 403 -6.13 4.18 -2.99
N ILE A 404 -6.52 4.31 -1.72
CA ILE A 404 -7.17 3.29 -0.91
C ILE A 404 -8.43 3.92 -0.32
N CYS A 405 -9.48 3.11 -0.23
CA CYS A 405 -10.75 3.52 0.35
C CYS A 405 -10.87 3.08 1.80
N ILE A 406 -11.12 4.04 2.67
CA ILE A 406 -11.26 3.85 4.11
C ILE A 406 -12.75 4.05 4.46
N PRO A 407 -13.41 3.04 5.05
CA PRO A 407 -14.73 3.23 5.64
C PRO A 407 -14.60 4.00 6.95
N GLY A 408 -15.40 5.05 7.11
CA GLY A 408 -15.58 5.76 8.37
C GLY A 408 -16.98 5.54 8.90
N GLU A 409 -17.11 5.37 10.22
CA GLU A 409 -18.39 5.34 10.90
C GLU A 409 -18.33 6.11 12.21
N GLN A 410 -19.37 6.89 12.49
CA GLN A 410 -19.48 7.63 13.73
C GLN A 410 -20.95 7.94 14.03
N ARG A 411 -21.35 7.77 15.29
CA ARG A 411 -22.60 8.35 15.78
C ARG A 411 -22.44 9.84 16.00
N LEU A 412 -23.23 10.63 15.27
CA LEU A 412 -23.33 12.08 15.42
C LEU A 412 -24.59 12.40 16.22
N SER A 413 -24.55 13.47 17.01
CA SER A 413 -25.66 13.94 17.83
C SER A 413 -25.82 15.44 17.66
N LEU A 414 -27.00 15.97 17.90
CA LEU A 414 -27.27 17.40 17.91
C LEU A 414 -28.40 17.67 18.89
N THR A 415 -28.22 18.65 19.78
CA THR A 415 -29.27 19.07 20.71
C THR A 415 -29.74 20.47 20.34
N LEU A 416 -31.02 20.62 20.02
CA LEU A 416 -31.64 21.88 19.64
C LEU A 416 -32.70 22.29 20.66
N PRO A 417 -32.69 23.52 21.21
CA PRO A 417 -33.76 24.02 22.04
C PRO A 417 -35.08 24.13 21.26
N VAL A 418 -36.20 23.91 21.94
CA VAL A 418 -37.54 24.10 21.36
C VAL A 418 -37.92 25.58 21.42
N GLY A 419 -38.27 26.15 20.27
CA GLY A 419 -38.64 27.56 20.13
C GLY A 419 -40.03 27.78 19.53
N ALA A 420 -40.59 28.98 19.73
CA ALA A 420 -41.86 29.38 19.12
C ALA A 420 -41.72 29.93 17.70
N MET A 421 -40.50 30.29 17.29
CA MET A 421 -40.16 30.80 15.95
C MET A 421 -38.78 30.27 15.57
N SER A 422 -38.60 29.92 14.30
CA SER A 422 -37.31 29.48 13.77
C SER A 422 -36.27 30.62 13.78
N GLU A 423 -35.11 30.36 14.38
CA GLU A 423 -33.96 31.25 14.38
C GLU A 423 -32.84 30.69 13.48
N PRO A 424 -32.39 31.41 12.44
CA PRO A 424 -31.40 30.89 11.52
C PRO A 424 -30.02 30.77 12.18
N ASN A 425 -29.32 29.69 11.85
CA ASN A 425 -27.92 29.49 12.23
C ASN A 425 -27.01 30.15 11.18
N VAL A 426 -26.51 31.35 11.48
CA VAL A 426 -25.73 32.17 10.55
C VAL A 426 -24.50 31.41 10.01
N SER A 427 -23.79 30.64 10.85
CA SER A 427 -22.60 29.90 10.43
C SER A 427 -22.91 28.80 9.42
N ALA A 428 -24.04 28.10 9.57
CA ALA A 428 -24.43 27.01 8.67
C ALA A 428 -25.20 27.49 7.43
N SER A 429 -25.87 28.66 7.51
CA SER A 429 -26.81 29.13 6.48
C SER A 429 -26.23 29.20 5.06
N GLN A 430 -24.95 29.57 4.91
CA GLN A 430 -24.28 29.64 3.62
C GLN A 430 -24.03 28.26 3.01
N LEU A 431 -23.66 27.27 3.83
CA LEU A 431 -23.47 25.88 3.39
C LEU A 431 -24.78 25.28 2.85
N PHE A 432 -25.89 25.52 3.55
CA PHE A 432 -27.22 25.08 3.09
C PHE A 432 -27.66 25.77 1.80
N ALA A 433 -27.37 27.06 1.63
CA ALA A 433 -27.67 27.77 0.39
C ALA A 433 -26.88 27.19 -0.80
N ASN A 434 -25.58 26.99 -0.63
CA ASN A 434 -24.71 26.39 -1.67
C ASN A 434 -25.15 24.96 -2.03
N ALA A 435 -25.48 24.14 -1.02
CA ALA A 435 -25.98 22.79 -1.26
C ALA A 435 -27.24 22.77 -2.12
N ARG A 436 -28.20 23.68 -1.87
CA ARG A 436 -29.45 23.79 -2.64
C ARG A 436 -29.24 24.25 -4.07
N GLU A 437 -28.33 25.19 -4.30
CA GLU A 437 -28.02 25.67 -5.65
C GLU A 437 -27.44 24.56 -6.54
N ASN A 438 -26.75 23.59 -5.92
CA ASN A 438 -26.16 22.44 -6.61
C ASN A 438 -27.07 21.20 -6.67
N LEU A 439 -28.31 21.26 -6.18
CA LEU A 439 -29.25 20.15 -6.30
C LEU A 439 -29.73 19.98 -7.75
N PRO A 440 -29.80 18.75 -8.27
CA PRO A 440 -30.38 18.48 -9.59
C PRO A 440 -31.83 18.95 -9.71
N THR A 441 -32.15 19.59 -10.83
CA THR A 441 -33.53 20.02 -11.14
C THR A 441 -34.29 18.89 -11.83
N SER A 442 -35.44 18.50 -11.30
CA SER A 442 -36.32 17.47 -11.87
C SER A 442 -37.37 18.01 -12.86
N GLU A 443 -37.70 19.31 -12.80
CA GLU A 443 -38.62 19.95 -13.73
C GLU A 443 -37.88 20.46 -15.00
N HIS A 444 -37.83 19.64 -16.05
CA HIS A 444 -37.21 20.01 -17.34
C HIS A 444 -37.92 19.40 -18.57
N ASP A 445 -37.66 19.93 -19.77
CA ASP A 445 -38.25 19.46 -21.05
C ASP A 445 -37.34 18.51 -21.87
N ILE A 446 -36.19 18.12 -21.31
CA ILE A 446 -35.17 17.30 -21.97
C ILE A 446 -35.61 15.83 -22.02
N LYS A 447 -35.55 15.21 -23.20
CA LYS A 447 -35.81 13.78 -23.41
C LYS A 447 -34.51 13.00 -23.52
N SER A 448 -34.42 11.85 -22.84
CA SER A 448 -33.29 10.93 -22.91
C SER A 448 -33.56 9.75 -23.85
N ILE A 449 -32.54 9.34 -24.59
CA ILE A 449 -32.55 8.26 -25.56
C ILE A 449 -31.30 7.42 -25.34
N ILE A 450 -31.42 6.09 -25.38
CA ILE A 450 -30.28 5.18 -25.22
C ILE A 450 -30.19 4.27 -26.44
N ALA A 451 -28.99 4.10 -26.97
CA ALA A 451 -28.70 3.13 -28.01
C ALA A 451 -27.44 2.34 -27.70
N VAL A 452 -27.49 1.03 -27.95
CA VAL A 452 -26.36 0.11 -27.78
C VAL A 452 -25.91 -0.37 -29.16
N ALA A 453 -24.63 -0.23 -29.47
CA ALA A 453 -24.03 -0.64 -30.73
C ALA A 453 -22.66 -1.30 -30.51
N GLY A 454 -22.59 -2.62 -30.69
CA GLY A 454 -21.36 -3.38 -30.44
C GLY A 454 -20.95 -3.31 -28.97
N GLU A 455 -19.73 -2.85 -28.68
CA GLU A 455 -19.20 -2.66 -27.32
C GLU A 455 -19.40 -1.23 -26.77
N ARG A 456 -20.22 -0.39 -27.43
CA ARG A 456 -20.47 1.00 -27.00
C ARG A 456 -21.95 1.25 -26.69
N ILE A 457 -22.18 2.06 -25.68
CA ILE A 457 -23.49 2.64 -25.32
C ILE A 457 -23.45 4.14 -25.61
N SER A 458 -24.48 4.66 -26.28
CA SER A 458 -24.65 6.07 -26.57
C SER A 458 -25.93 6.58 -25.90
N LEU A 459 -25.78 7.64 -25.11
CA LEU A 459 -26.84 8.34 -24.41
C LEU A 459 -27.09 9.67 -25.12
N GLY A 460 -28.26 9.82 -25.75
CA GLY A 460 -28.70 11.04 -26.41
C GLY A 460 -29.66 11.83 -25.53
N PHE A 461 -29.55 13.15 -25.54
CA PHE A 461 -30.45 14.07 -24.85
C PHE A 461 -30.93 15.13 -25.85
N GLU A 462 -32.25 15.25 -26.00
CA GLU A 462 -32.89 16.17 -26.95
C GLU A 462 -33.78 17.16 -26.19
N SER A 463 -33.67 18.45 -26.49
CA SER A 463 -34.59 19.48 -25.99
C SER A 463 -35.24 20.23 -27.15
N SER A 464 -36.45 20.74 -26.91
CA SER A 464 -37.16 21.59 -27.86
C SER A 464 -36.53 22.99 -27.98
N ASN A 465 -35.78 23.40 -26.96
CA ASN A 465 -35.10 24.69 -26.87
C ASN A 465 -33.57 24.51 -26.98
N ALA A 466 -32.85 25.59 -27.23
CA ALA A 466 -31.39 25.60 -27.35
C ALA A 466 -30.68 25.55 -25.98
N VAL A 467 -31.10 24.61 -25.12
CA VAL A 467 -30.64 24.48 -23.72
C VAL A 467 -29.15 24.16 -23.65
N PHE A 468 -28.60 23.46 -24.64
CA PHE A 468 -27.19 23.02 -24.62
C PHE A 468 -26.22 24.03 -25.24
N ALA A 469 -26.71 25.16 -25.78
CA ALA A 469 -25.89 26.08 -26.58
C ALA A 469 -24.76 26.78 -25.80
N GLU A 470 -24.92 26.91 -24.48
CA GLU A 470 -23.99 27.64 -23.61
C GLU A 470 -23.00 26.72 -22.85
N TYR A 471 -23.11 25.41 -23.06
CA TYR A 471 -22.33 24.41 -22.32
C TYR A 471 -21.22 23.81 -23.18
N ALA A 472 -20.04 23.63 -22.57
CA ALA A 472 -18.86 23.08 -23.22
C ALA A 472 -18.65 21.60 -22.87
N ASN A 473 -19.01 21.20 -21.64
CA ASN A 473 -18.93 19.83 -21.16
C ASN A 473 -20.29 19.36 -20.63
N ALA A 474 -20.49 18.05 -20.65
CA ALA A 474 -21.66 17.40 -20.08
C ALA A 474 -21.21 16.09 -19.43
N TRP A 475 -21.88 15.53 -18.43
CA TRP A 475 -21.62 14.19 -17.88
C TRP A 475 -22.94 13.55 -17.49
N PHE A 476 -23.05 12.23 -17.63
CA PHE A 476 -24.22 11.49 -17.17
C PHE A 476 -23.82 10.53 -16.06
N PHE A 477 -24.47 10.67 -14.91
CA PHE A 477 -24.26 9.88 -13.71
C PHE A 477 -25.47 8.96 -13.51
N PRO A 478 -25.36 7.66 -13.85
CA PRO A 478 -26.47 6.73 -13.65
C PRO A 478 -26.69 6.44 -12.17
N ASP A 479 -27.96 6.30 -11.79
CA ASP A 479 -28.33 5.94 -10.41
C ASP A 479 -28.12 4.45 -10.12
N GLN A 480 -28.04 3.63 -11.17
CA GLN A 480 -27.87 2.18 -11.05
C GLN A 480 -26.50 1.73 -11.60
N ARG A 481 -25.93 0.71 -10.96
CA ARG A 481 -24.73 0.03 -11.46
C ARG A 481 -25.04 -0.71 -12.76
N ARG A 482 -24.00 -0.98 -13.58
CA ARG A 482 -24.08 -1.78 -14.82
C ARG A 482 -24.84 -1.17 -16.00
N ILE A 483 -25.02 0.15 -16.02
CA ILE A 483 -25.57 0.90 -17.17
C ILE A 483 -24.44 1.31 -18.13
N ILE A 484 -23.46 2.05 -17.62
CA ILE A 484 -22.23 2.43 -18.34
C ILE A 484 -21.03 1.75 -17.68
N LYS A 485 -19.93 1.57 -18.42
CA LYS A 485 -18.62 1.35 -17.81
C LYS A 485 -18.02 2.74 -17.53
N PRO A 486 -17.95 3.19 -16.26
CA PRO A 486 -17.21 4.40 -15.92
C PRO A 486 -15.77 4.22 -16.41
N GLY A 487 -15.24 5.25 -17.04
CA GLY A 487 -13.92 5.18 -17.66
C GLY A 487 -13.53 6.53 -18.24
N PRO A 488 -12.22 6.81 -18.36
CA PRO A 488 -11.73 8.10 -18.84
C PRO A 488 -12.06 8.34 -20.33
N LEU A 489 -12.38 7.30 -21.08
CA LEU A 489 -12.71 7.36 -22.51
C LEU A 489 -14.20 7.59 -22.72
N ARG A 490 -14.58 8.85 -22.94
CA ARG A 490 -15.96 9.28 -23.21
C ARG A 490 -15.99 10.28 -24.36
N ASP A 491 -16.82 10.00 -25.36
CA ASP A 491 -17.02 10.91 -26.49
C ASP A 491 -18.27 11.74 -26.25
N VAL A 492 -18.10 13.06 -26.19
CA VAL A 492 -19.20 14.01 -26.00
C VAL A 492 -19.37 14.82 -27.27
N SER A 493 -20.58 14.84 -27.79
CA SER A 493 -20.96 15.75 -28.85
C SER A 493 -22.09 16.65 -28.36
N ILE A 494 -21.82 17.95 -28.32
CA ILE A 494 -22.80 18.96 -27.92
C ILE A 494 -23.19 19.76 -29.17
N GLN A 495 -24.48 19.81 -29.45
CA GLN A 495 -25.11 20.71 -30.42
C GLN A 495 -26.20 21.52 -29.69
N GLN A 496 -26.69 22.60 -30.30
CA GLN A 496 -27.63 23.52 -29.64
C GLN A 496 -28.83 22.85 -28.95
N ASN A 497 -29.40 21.82 -29.57
CA ASN A 497 -30.61 21.14 -29.09
C ASN A 497 -30.42 19.62 -28.86
N LEU A 498 -29.23 19.10 -29.17
CA LEU A 498 -28.92 17.68 -29.10
C LEU A 498 -27.56 17.47 -28.45
N LEU A 499 -27.54 16.65 -27.40
CA LEU A 499 -26.33 16.22 -26.71
C LEU A 499 -26.21 14.70 -26.86
N ALA A 500 -25.01 14.19 -27.16
CA ALA A 500 -24.74 12.76 -27.19
C ALA A 500 -23.48 12.44 -26.39
N ILE A 501 -23.59 11.46 -25.48
CA ILE A 501 -22.50 10.95 -24.65
C ILE A 501 -22.31 9.48 -24.95
N THR A 502 -21.14 9.08 -25.44
CA THR A 502 -20.84 7.69 -25.79
C THR A 502 -19.77 7.09 -24.88
N HIS A 503 -20.08 5.94 -24.30
CA HIS A 503 -19.24 5.17 -23.37
C HIS A 503 -19.02 3.72 -23.85
N GLN A 504 -18.07 3.04 -23.22
CA GLN A 504 -17.95 1.57 -23.33
C GLN A 504 -19.07 0.85 -22.56
N GLN A 505 -19.50 -0.28 -23.10
CA GLN A 505 -20.47 -1.16 -22.44
C GLN A 505 -19.81 -1.89 -21.24
N PRO A 506 -20.50 -2.01 -20.09
CA PRO A 506 -20.03 -2.83 -18.98
C PRO A 506 -20.09 -4.33 -19.33
N ARG A 507 -19.16 -5.14 -18.79
CA ARG A 507 -19.06 -6.60 -19.10
C ARG A 507 -20.36 -7.38 -18.84
N ARG A 508 -21.16 -6.92 -17.88
CA ARG A 508 -22.50 -7.43 -17.58
C ARG A 508 -23.42 -6.22 -17.56
N MET A 509 -24.12 -5.97 -18.66
CA MET A 509 -25.10 -4.91 -18.78
C MET A 509 -26.45 -5.36 -18.21
N LEU A 510 -27.22 -4.41 -17.68
CA LEU A 510 -28.63 -4.64 -17.35
C LEU A 510 -29.41 -5.04 -18.61
N GLU A 511 -30.22 -6.10 -18.52
CA GLU A 511 -31.00 -6.64 -19.65
C GLU A 511 -32.16 -5.72 -20.06
N ASN A 512 -32.67 -4.92 -19.13
CA ASN A 512 -33.74 -3.97 -19.38
C ASN A 512 -33.23 -2.53 -19.31
N LEU A 513 -33.07 -1.88 -20.47
CA LEU A 513 -32.60 -0.49 -20.58
C LEU A 513 -33.74 0.53 -20.63
N THR A 514 -35.00 0.09 -20.51
CA THR A 514 -36.17 0.98 -20.47
C THR A 514 -36.40 1.60 -19.09
N GLU A 515 -35.42 1.58 -18.18
CA GLU A 515 -35.51 2.10 -16.80
C GLU A 515 -34.17 2.72 -16.36
N VAL A 516 -33.48 3.41 -17.27
CA VAL A 516 -32.23 4.11 -16.95
C VAL A 516 -32.54 5.47 -16.36
N PHE A 517 -32.29 5.61 -15.06
CA PHE A 517 -32.35 6.85 -14.30
C PHE A 517 -30.94 7.41 -14.05
N GLY A 518 -30.83 8.72 -13.89
CA GLY A 518 -29.56 9.37 -13.59
C GLY A 518 -29.62 10.89 -13.69
N VAL A 519 -28.48 11.50 -13.39
CA VAL A 519 -28.31 12.95 -13.41
C VAL A 519 -27.42 13.34 -14.59
N LEU A 520 -27.89 14.28 -15.41
CA LEU A 520 -27.09 14.96 -16.42
C LEU A 520 -26.52 16.24 -15.81
N VAL A 521 -25.21 16.34 -15.74
CA VAL A 521 -24.52 17.57 -15.31
C VAL A 521 -23.89 18.24 -16.52
N LEU A 522 -24.22 19.51 -16.74
CA LEU A 522 -23.66 20.35 -17.79
C LEU A 522 -22.73 21.39 -17.17
N GLU A 523 -21.69 21.78 -17.88
CA GLU A 523 -20.73 22.80 -17.44
C GLU A 523 -20.41 23.75 -18.60
N ASN A 524 -20.46 25.05 -18.30
CA ASN A 524 -20.13 26.12 -19.25
C ASN A 524 -18.62 26.42 -19.27
N GLU A 525 -18.16 27.27 -20.18
CA GLU A 525 -16.74 27.66 -20.25
C GLU A 525 -16.24 28.42 -19.00
N GLU A 526 -17.15 28.98 -18.20
CA GLU A 526 -16.85 29.69 -16.96
C GLU A 526 -16.79 28.74 -15.74
N GLY A 527 -17.02 27.43 -15.92
CA GLY A 527 -17.00 26.42 -14.86
C GLY A 527 -18.29 26.34 -14.03
N THR A 528 -19.35 27.06 -14.40
CA THR A 528 -20.66 26.96 -13.75
C THR A 528 -21.35 25.65 -14.16
N ARG A 529 -21.74 24.86 -13.15
CA ARG A 529 -22.38 23.55 -13.35
C ARG A 529 -23.90 23.66 -13.20
N THR A 530 -24.64 22.94 -14.03
CA THR A 530 -26.10 22.82 -13.94
C THR A 530 -26.47 21.35 -14.04
N ALA A 531 -27.31 20.85 -13.13
CA ALA A 531 -27.68 19.45 -13.05
C ALA A 531 -29.18 19.23 -13.29
N PHE A 532 -29.50 18.21 -14.08
CA PHE A 532 -30.87 17.80 -14.42
C PHE A 532 -31.07 16.33 -14.06
N GLU A 533 -32.13 16.02 -13.30
CA GLU A 533 -32.46 14.66 -12.87
C GLU A 533 -33.53 14.03 -13.76
N PHE A 534 -33.22 12.88 -14.34
CA PHE A 534 -34.15 12.15 -15.21
C PHE A 534 -34.93 11.11 -14.42
N VAL A 535 -36.22 11.38 -14.22
CA VAL A 535 -37.17 10.51 -13.51
C VAL A 535 -38.02 9.66 -14.48
N ASP A 536 -37.94 9.96 -15.79
CA ASP A 536 -38.64 9.21 -16.85
C ASP A 536 -37.67 8.28 -17.59
N PRO A 537 -38.10 7.05 -17.93
CA PRO A 537 -37.25 6.09 -18.61
C PRO A 537 -36.89 6.53 -20.04
N ALA A 538 -35.63 6.32 -20.41
CA ALA A 538 -35.17 6.62 -21.77
C ALA A 538 -35.94 5.80 -22.82
N VAL A 539 -36.30 6.46 -23.93
CA VAL A 539 -37.01 5.80 -25.04
C VAL A 539 -36.02 4.95 -25.84
N ASP A 540 -36.28 3.64 -25.96
CA ASP A 540 -35.52 2.73 -26.83
C ASP A 540 -35.77 3.08 -28.30
N ALA A 541 -34.81 3.76 -28.93
CA ALA A 541 -34.90 4.20 -30.31
C ALA A 541 -34.03 3.30 -31.22
N ASN A 542 -34.62 2.79 -32.29
CA ASN A 542 -33.92 2.02 -33.33
C ASN A 542 -32.69 2.78 -33.87
N LEU A 543 -31.57 2.04 -33.96
CA LEU A 543 -30.19 2.38 -34.36
C LEU A 543 -29.93 3.35 -35.54
N ILE A 544 -30.95 3.86 -36.24
CA ILE A 544 -30.83 4.61 -37.49
C ILE A 544 -30.71 6.14 -37.26
N THR A 545 -31.18 6.66 -36.12
CA THR A 545 -31.15 8.12 -35.84
C THR A 545 -29.85 8.61 -35.20
N ILE A 546 -29.06 7.73 -34.57
CA ILE A 546 -27.88 8.11 -33.75
C ILE A 546 -26.56 7.75 -34.45
N THR A 547 -26.62 7.06 -35.60
CA THR A 547 -25.45 6.55 -36.34
C THR A 547 -24.54 7.58 -37.02
N PRO A 548 -24.93 8.83 -37.37
CA PRO A 548 -24.05 9.65 -38.19
C PRO A 548 -22.95 10.40 -37.44
N LEU A 549 -22.90 10.36 -36.09
CA LEU A 549 -21.78 10.98 -35.34
C LEU A 549 -20.76 9.97 -34.80
N ALA A 550 -21.18 8.78 -34.34
CA ALA A 550 -20.27 7.77 -33.80
C ALA A 550 -19.38 7.09 -34.87
N GLY A 551 -19.72 7.23 -36.16
CA GLY A 551 -19.06 6.54 -37.28
C GLY A 551 -17.98 7.34 -38.02
N MET A 552 -17.83 8.65 -37.76
CA MET A 552 -16.94 9.50 -38.56
C MET A 552 -15.52 9.67 -37.99
N ASP A 553 -15.28 9.40 -36.70
CA ASP A 553 -13.96 9.57 -36.08
C ASP A 553 -13.18 8.26 -35.85
N ASN A 554 -13.62 7.15 -36.44
CA ASN A 554 -12.97 5.84 -36.33
C ASN A 554 -11.68 5.71 -37.18
N SER A 555 -10.89 6.78 -37.22
CA SER A 555 -9.50 6.79 -37.70
C SER A 555 -8.54 7.57 -36.80
N GLY A 556 -8.92 7.89 -35.56
CA GLY A 556 -8.01 8.52 -34.59
C GLY A 556 -8.36 8.26 -33.12
N SER A 557 -7.42 7.59 -32.43
CA SER A 557 -7.12 7.70 -30.98
C SER A 557 -8.22 7.44 -29.93
N GLY A 558 -8.08 6.33 -29.20
CA GLY A 558 -8.82 6.03 -27.97
C GLY A 558 -8.10 5.03 -27.05
N PHE A 559 -6.79 5.18 -26.90
CA PHE A 559 -6.12 5.00 -25.61
C PHE A 559 -5.71 6.41 -25.20
N GLY A 560 -5.61 6.73 -23.90
CA GLY A 560 -4.84 7.90 -23.47
C GLY A 560 -3.56 7.97 -24.30
N ALA A 561 -3.11 9.18 -24.64
CA ALA A 561 -2.11 9.44 -25.69
C ALA A 561 -0.75 8.71 -25.58
N GLY A 562 -0.61 7.70 -24.71
CA GLY A 562 0.39 6.65 -24.79
C GLY A 562 -0.07 5.24 -24.33
N GLY A 563 -1.20 4.67 -24.77
CA GLY A 563 -1.54 3.26 -24.45
C GLY A 563 -1.03 2.25 -25.50
N LEU A 564 -1.77 2.07 -26.60
CA LEU A 564 -1.33 1.19 -27.70
C LEU A 564 0.02 1.61 -28.32
N PRO A 565 0.30 2.91 -28.58
CA PRO A 565 1.61 3.33 -29.08
C PRO A 565 2.74 3.01 -28.09
N LEU A 566 2.48 3.08 -26.79
CA LEU A 566 3.46 2.76 -25.75
C LEU A 566 3.71 1.25 -25.66
N TYR A 567 2.68 0.41 -25.78
CA TYR A 567 2.88 -1.04 -25.90
C TYR A 567 3.62 -1.43 -27.18
N MET A 568 3.31 -0.76 -28.29
CA MET A 568 4.06 -0.93 -29.54
C MET A 568 5.51 -0.46 -29.38
N LEU A 569 5.75 0.63 -28.65
CA LEU A 569 7.08 1.12 -28.32
C LEU A 569 7.84 0.14 -27.43
N PHE A 570 7.23 -0.38 -26.36
CA PHE A 570 7.83 -1.41 -25.51
C PHE A 570 8.09 -2.72 -26.25
N ALA A 571 7.18 -3.14 -27.13
CA ALA A 571 7.40 -4.29 -28.00
C ALA A 571 8.56 -4.03 -28.98
N MET A 572 8.66 -2.82 -29.53
CA MET A 572 9.77 -2.43 -30.41
C MET A 572 11.10 -2.37 -29.65
N LEU A 573 11.11 -1.86 -28.42
CA LEU A 573 12.28 -1.86 -27.53
C LEU A 573 12.67 -3.29 -27.14
N GLY A 574 11.71 -4.15 -26.79
CA GLY A 574 11.93 -5.56 -26.54
C GLY A 574 12.55 -6.27 -27.74
N GLY A 575 12.04 -5.99 -28.95
CA GLY A 575 12.59 -6.48 -30.20
C GLY A 575 14.04 -6.02 -30.43
N MET A 576 14.34 -4.76 -30.12
CA MET A 576 15.71 -4.24 -30.18
C MET A 576 16.63 -5.00 -29.21
N ILE A 577 16.16 -5.28 -27.99
CA ILE A 577 16.91 -6.05 -26.97
C ILE A 577 17.22 -7.48 -27.45
N LEU A 578 16.36 -8.11 -28.26
CA LEU A 578 16.64 -9.45 -28.80
C LEU A 578 17.95 -9.52 -29.61
N ASN A 579 18.41 -8.40 -30.18
CA ASN A 579 19.70 -8.35 -30.88
C ASN A 579 20.92 -8.48 -29.94
N LEU A 580 20.75 -8.19 -28.65
CA LEU A 580 21.79 -8.32 -27.63
C LEU A 580 21.88 -9.76 -27.08
N MET A 581 20.93 -10.63 -27.40
CA MET A 581 20.95 -12.01 -26.92
C MET A 581 22.06 -12.84 -27.60
N PRO A 582 22.79 -13.69 -26.85
CA PRO A 582 23.93 -14.45 -27.35
C PRO A 582 23.67 -15.28 -28.62
N CYS A 583 22.45 -15.80 -28.81
CA CYS A 583 22.12 -16.68 -29.94
C CYS A 583 21.81 -15.94 -31.24
N VAL A 584 21.58 -14.63 -31.22
CA VAL A 584 21.29 -13.82 -32.42
C VAL A 584 22.56 -13.27 -33.05
N PHE A 585 23.62 -13.13 -32.24
CA PHE A 585 24.92 -12.60 -32.64
C PHE A 585 25.58 -13.32 -33.84
N PRO A 586 25.53 -14.67 -33.96
CA PRO A 586 26.09 -15.36 -35.12
C PRO A 586 25.46 -14.92 -36.45
N VAL A 587 24.14 -14.68 -36.49
CA VAL A 587 23.44 -14.29 -37.72
C VAL A 587 23.71 -12.81 -38.05
N LEU A 588 23.76 -11.94 -37.03
CA LEU A 588 24.09 -10.52 -37.20
C LEU A 588 25.51 -10.33 -37.74
N SER A 589 26.49 -11.10 -37.27
CA SER A 589 27.88 -11.02 -37.74
C SER A 589 28.02 -11.39 -39.23
N ILE A 590 27.30 -12.41 -39.69
CA ILE A 590 27.26 -12.81 -41.11
C ILE A 590 26.66 -11.69 -41.98
N LYS A 591 25.56 -11.07 -41.53
CA LYS A 591 24.94 -9.96 -42.28
C LYS A 591 25.84 -8.72 -42.29
N ALA A 592 26.48 -8.38 -41.17
CA ALA A 592 27.45 -7.29 -41.09
C ALA A 592 28.61 -7.48 -42.09
N LEU A 593 29.11 -8.71 -42.25
CA LEU A 593 30.13 -9.07 -43.24
C LEU A 593 29.62 -9.04 -44.69
N SER A 594 28.31 -9.27 -44.93
CA SER A 594 27.71 -9.10 -46.26
C SER A 594 27.64 -7.63 -46.69
N PHE A 595 27.45 -6.70 -45.75
CA PHE A 595 27.45 -5.26 -46.02
C PHE A 595 28.86 -4.74 -46.34
N THR A 596 29.91 -5.31 -45.75
CA THR A 596 31.30 -4.93 -46.08
C THR A 596 31.72 -5.43 -47.46
N LYS A 597 31.19 -6.58 -47.92
CA LYS A 597 31.37 -7.06 -49.31
C LYS A 597 30.64 -6.19 -50.36
N ASN A 598 29.59 -5.47 -49.96
CA ASN A 598 28.80 -4.58 -50.82
C ASN A 598 29.24 -3.10 -50.74
N ILE A 599 30.44 -2.81 -50.19
CA ILE A 599 31.04 -1.48 -50.19
C ILE A 599 31.40 -1.10 -51.64
N GLY A 600 30.55 -0.33 -52.30
CA GLY A 600 30.69 0.10 -53.70
C GLY A 600 29.41 -0.01 -54.55
N GLU A 601 28.38 -0.70 -54.05
CA GLU A 601 27.07 -0.84 -54.69
C GLU A 601 26.17 0.41 -54.46
N SER A 602 25.16 0.60 -55.31
CA SER A 602 24.29 1.79 -55.24
C SER A 602 23.58 1.91 -53.89
N ARG A 603 23.45 3.16 -53.38
CA ARG A 603 22.72 3.48 -52.14
C ARG A 603 21.29 2.96 -52.11
N TYR A 604 20.68 2.80 -53.28
CA TYR A 604 19.34 2.25 -53.43
C TYR A 604 19.30 0.75 -53.10
N LYS A 605 20.25 -0.03 -53.61
CA LYS A 605 20.32 -1.48 -53.38
C LYS A 605 20.58 -1.82 -51.91
N GLN A 606 21.44 -1.05 -51.23
CA GLN A 606 21.68 -1.20 -49.79
C GLN A 606 20.42 -0.98 -48.94
N ARG A 607 19.60 0.03 -49.25
CA ARG A 607 18.31 0.28 -48.57
C ARG A 607 17.31 -0.83 -48.82
N MET A 608 17.21 -1.30 -50.07
CA MET A 608 16.30 -2.39 -50.44
C MET A 608 16.70 -3.73 -49.81
N ASP A 609 18.00 -3.98 -49.61
CA ASP A 609 18.48 -5.14 -48.85
C ASP A 609 18.08 -5.08 -47.36
N GLY A 610 18.12 -3.88 -46.75
CA GLY A 610 17.62 -3.65 -45.39
C GLY A 610 16.11 -3.88 -45.28
N VAL A 611 15.33 -3.34 -46.22
CA VAL A 611 13.87 -3.55 -46.26
C VAL A 611 13.51 -5.02 -46.50
N ALA A 612 14.19 -5.71 -47.42
CA ALA A 612 13.95 -7.13 -47.67
C ALA A 612 14.23 -8.00 -46.42
N TYR A 613 15.27 -7.66 -45.65
CA TYR A 613 15.55 -8.30 -44.37
C TYR A 613 14.43 -8.05 -43.35
N THR A 614 13.97 -6.80 -43.20
CA THR A 614 12.86 -6.43 -42.30
C THR A 614 11.57 -7.16 -42.64
N VAL A 615 11.23 -7.26 -43.93
CA VAL A 615 10.05 -8.01 -44.38
C VAL A 615 10.17 -9.49 -44.03
N GLY A 616 11.37 -10.07 -44.14
CA GLY A 616 11.63 -11.45 -43.71
C GLY A 616 11.38 -11.68 -42.22
N VAL A 617 11.88 -10.78 -41.37
CA VAL A 617 11.68 -10.83 -39.91
C VAL A 617 10.20 -10.67 -39.54
N ILE A 618 9.53 -9.66 -40.08
CA ILE A 618 8.10 -9.42 -39.81
C ILE A 618 7.26 -10.61 -40.25
N THR A 619 7.53 -11.18 -41.44
CA THR A 619 6.80 -12.36 -41.93
C THR A 619 6.97 -13.54 -40.99
N ALA A 620 8.17 -13.79 -40.48
CA ALA A 620 8.42 -14.88 -39.54
C ALA A 620 7.64 -14.72 -38.22
N PHE A 621 7.63 -13.51 -37.63
CA PHE A 621 6.83 -13.23 -36.43
C PHE A 621 5.33 -13.30 -36.66
N VAL A 622 4.84 -12.84 -37.81
CA VAL A 622 3.41 -12.92 -38.18
C VAL A 622 2.97 -14.38 -38.36
N VAL A 623 3.79 -15.20 -39.01
CA VAL A 623 3.50 -16.64 -39.16
C VAL A 623 3.48 -17.34 -37.80
N LEU A 624 4.46 -17.03 -36.93
CA LEU A 624 4.50 -17.57 -35.57
C LEU A 624 3.25 -17.16 -34.77
N ALA A 625 2.91 -15.86 -34.77
CA ALA A 625 1.72 -15.34 -34.08
C ALA A 625 0.43 -15.98 -34.60
N SER A 626 0.29 -16.12 -35.92
CA SER A 626 -0.88 -16.74 -36.54
C SER A 626 -1.03 -18.20 -36.15
N ALA A 627 0.08 -18.96 -36.11
CA ALA A 627 0.07 -20.35 -35.69
C ALA A 627 -0.35 -20.51 -34.21
N LEU A 628 0.18 -19.66 -33.32
CA LEU A 628 -0.16 -19.69 -31.89
C LEU A 628 -1.63 -19.33 -31.65
N ILE A 629 -2.14 -18.31 -32.33
CA ILE A 629 -3.53 -17.88 -32.20
C ILE A 629 -4.48 -18.95 -32.76
N ALA A 630 -4.14 -19.60 -33.88
CA ALA A 630 -4.93 -20.69 -34.45
C ALA A 630 -5.00 -21.91 -33.52
N LEU A 631 -3.88 -22.27 -32.86
CA LEU A 631 -3.85 -23.35 -31.87
C LEU A 631 -4.72 -23.02 -30.65
N ARG A 632 -4.69 -21.77 -30.17
CA ARG A 632 -5.54 -21.31 -29.07
C ARG A 632 -7.04 -21.36 -29.43
N ALA A 633 -7.41 -20.99 -30.65
CA ALA A 633 -8.79 -21.08 -31.12
C ALA A 633 -9.31 -22.54 -31.19
N GLY A 634 -8.41 -23.53 -31.20
CA GLY A 634 -8.71 -24.96 -31.17
C GLY A 634 -9.09 -25.53 -29.80
N GLY A 635 -9.10 -24.72 -28.73
CA GLY A 635 -9.54 -25.13 -27.39
C GLY A 635 -8.46 -25.75 -26.50
N GLU A 636 -7.24 -25.92 -27.01
CA GLU A 636 -6.08 -26.24 -26.19
C GLU A 636 -5.65 -24.96 -25.46
N ALA A 637 -5.77 -24.92 -24.13
CA ALA A 637 -5.23 -23.86 -23.29
C ALA A 637 -3.69 -23.96 -23.27
N VAL A 638 -3.06 -23.67 -24.41
CA VAL A 638 -1.60 -23.77 -24.57
C VAL A 638 -0.96 -22.59 -23.85
N GLY A 639 -0.61 -22.77 -22.58
CA GLY A 639 0.31 -21.88 -21.89
C GLY A 639 1.66 -21.85 -22.62
N TRP A 640 2.17 -20.67 -22.95
CA TRP A 640 3.44 -20.50 -23.68
C TRP A 640 4.62 -21.24 -23.03
N ALA A 641 4.60 -21.38 -21.70
CA ALA A 641 5.64 -22.04 -20.91
C ALA A 641 5.47 -23.57 -20.73
N PHE A 642 4.40 -24.19 -21.25
CA PHE A 642 4.13 -25.64 -21.13
C PHE A 642 5.31 -26.50 -21.61
N GLN A 643 6.07 -26.01 -22.60
CA GLN A 643 7.24 -26.71 -23.12
C GLN A 643 8.30 -26.98 -22.03
N PHE A 644 8.41 -26.11 -21.01
CA PHE A 644 9.37 -26.27 -19.92
C PHE A 644 8.96 -27.31 -18.88
N GLN A 645 7.70 -27.77 -18.88
CA GLN A 645 7.26 -28.89 -18.06
C GLN A 645 7.70 -30.24 -18.65
N GLN A 646 8.12 -30.27 -19.92
CA GLN A 646 8.51 -31.48 -20.62
C GLN A 646 10.02 -31.73 -20.47
N PRO A 647 10.46 -32.78 -19.74
CA PRO A 647 11.88 -32.99 -19.46
C PRO A 647 12.75 -33.18 -20.71
N TRP A 648 12.21 -33.81 -21.75
CA TRP A 648 12.91 -34.00 -23.02
C TRP A 648 13.23 -32.68 -23.72
N PHE A 649 12.34 -31.68 -23.60
CA PHE A 649 12.51 -30.36 -24.19
C PHE A 649 13.58 -29.56 -23.44
N LEU A 650 13.58 -29.64 -22.11
CA LEU A 650 14.65 -29.07 -21.28
C LEU A 650 16.02 -29.68 -21.63
N ALA A 651 16.10 -31.01 -21.75
CA ALA A 651 17.33 -31.68 -22.18
C ALA A 651 17.80 -31.20 -23.56
N PHE A 652 16.88 -31.02 -24.50
CA PHE A 652 17.17 -30.46 -25.82
C PHE A 652 17.72 -29.03 -25.75
N ILE A 653 17.10 -28.13 -24.98
CA ILE A 653 17.59 -26.76 -24.81
C ILE A 653 18.96 -26.73 -24.13
N VAL A 654 19.20 -27.58 -23.12
CA VAL A 654 20.51 -27.70 -22.46
C VAL A 654 21.60 -28.06 -23.48
N TYR A 655 21.37 -29.09 -24.31
CA TYR A 655 22.33 -29.45 -25.37
C TYR A 655 22.50 -28.34 -26.40
N LEU A 656 21.42 -27.68 -26.82
CA LEU A 656 21.46 -26.60 -27.78
C LEU A 656 22.30 -25.42 -27.27
N PHE A 657 22.03 -24.95 -26.05
CA PHE A 657 22.76 -23.83 -25.44
C PHE A 657 24.21 -24.20 -25.16
N PHE A 658 24.48 -25.43 -24.71
CA PHE A 658 25.83 -25.91 -24.51
C PHE A 658 26.64 -25.96 -25.81
N LEU A 659 26.08 -26.52 -26.88
CA LEU A 659 26.72 -26.58 -28.21
C LEU A 659 26.92 -25.19 -28.81
N MET A 660 25.95 -24.30 -28.66
CA MET A 660 26.06 -22.91 -29.13
C MET A 660 27.11 -22.15 -28.31
N GLY A 661 27.20 -22.37 -27.01
CA GLY A 661 28.23 -21.83 -26.13
C GLY A 661 29.63 -22.28 -26.57
N LEU A 662 29.79 -23.58 -26.90
CA LEU A 662 31.04 -24.12 -27.43
C LEU A 662 31.42 -23.50 -28.78
N SER A 663 30.42 -23.18 -29.61
CA SER A 663 30.66 -22.48 -30.88
C SER A 663 31.10 -21.03 -30.68
N LEU A 664 30.46 -20.31 -29.75
CA LEU A 664 30.82 -18.94 -29.40
C LEU A 664 32.20 -18.85 -28.72
N SER A 665 32.57 -19.85 -27.91
CA SER A 665 33.90 -19.94 -27.30
C SER A 665 35.01 -20.35 -28.29
N GLY A 666 34.67 -20.61 -29.56
CA GLY A 666 35.64 -20.90 -30.61
C GLY A 666 36.17 -22.34 -30.63
N VAL A 667 35.51 -23.28 -29.95
CA VAL A 667 35.89 -24.71 -29.97
C VAL A 667 35.62 -25.30 -31.36
N PHE A 668 34.51 -24.89 -31.98
CA PHE A 668 34.23 -25.17 -33.39
C PHE A 668 33.47 -24.00 -34.02
N GLU A 669 33.82 -23.68 -35.26
CA GLU A 669 33.02 -22.76 -36.07
C GLU A 669 31.87 -23.55 -36.71
N ILE A 670 30.63 -23.13 -36.44
CA ILE A 670 29.48 -23.57 -37.23
C ILE A 670 29.67 -22.97 -38.62
N GLY A 671 30.29 -23.74 -39.50
CA GLY A 671 30.39 -23.41 -40.90
C GLY A 671 28.99 -23.31 -41.50
N THR A 672 28.85 -22.42 -42.48
CA THR A 672 27.63 -22.15 -43.26
C THR A 672 26.97 -23.40 -43.87
N SER A 673 27.64 -24.57 -43.88
CA SER A 673 27.12 -25.81 -44.45
C SER A 673 26.15 -26.60 -43.55
N ILE A 674 26.16 -26.41 -42.22
CA ILE A 674 25.29 -27.17 -41.29
C ILE A 674 23.92 -26.48 -41.12
N MET A 675 23.85 -25.17 -41.33
CA MET A 675 22.58 -24.42 -41.47
C MET A 675 21.91 -24.65 -42.85
N GLY A 676 22.22 -25.76 -43.53
CA GLY A 676 22.15 -25.96 -44.97
C GLY A 676 20.76 -26.08 -45.62
N ALA A 677 19.68 -26.23 -44.85
CA ALA A 677 18.34 -26.21 -45.44
C ALA A 677 17.86 -24.78 -45.75
N GLY A 678 18.26 -23.78 -44.94
CA GLY A 678 17.93 -22.36 -45.15
C GLY A 678 19.10 -21.51 -45.64
N ALA A 679 20.34 -21.94 -45.35
CA ALA A 679 21.54 -21.21 -45.75
C ALA A 679 21.74 -21.17 -47.26
N SER A 680 21.40 -22.22 -48.01
CA SER A 680 21.49 -22.22 -49.49
C SER A 680 20.56 -21.20 -50.16
N LEU A 681 19.44 -20.86 -49.53
CA LEU A 681 18.53 -19.78 -49.93
C LEU A 681 19.02 -18.41 -49.47
N SER A 682 19.66 -18.34 -48.29
CA SER A 682 20.29 -17.11 -47.76
C SER A 682 21.60 -16.73 -48.48
N ASP A 683 22.29 -17.68 -49.10
CA ASP A 683 23.52 -17.50 -49.87
C ASP A 683 23.23 -17.07 -51.33
N GLN A 684 21.96 -17.04 -51.73
CA GLN A 684 21.54 -16.43 -52.99
C GLN A 684 21.72 -14.91 -52.92
N GLY A 685 22.63 -14.36 -53.73
CA GLY A 685 22.86 -12.92 -53.80
C GLY A 685 21.59 -12.11 -54.15
N GLY A 686 21.43 -10.94 -53.53
CA GLY A 686 20.32 -10.02 -53.76
C GLY A 686 19.20 -10.09 -52.72
N TYR A 687 18.03 -9.53 -53.04
CA TYR A 687 16.94 -9.30 -52.08
C TYR A 687 16.35 -10.60 -51.50
N LYS A 688 16.35 -11.70 -52.26
CA LYS A 688 15.88 -13.02 -51.79
C LYS A 688 16.75 -13.54 -50.65
N GLY A 689 18.08 -13.42 -50.77
CA GLY A 689 19.01 -13.77 -49.70
C GLY A 689 18.73 -12.95 -48.44
N SER A 690 18.58 -11.63 -48.59
CA SER A 690 18.24 -10.72 -47.48
C SER A 690 16.95 -11.09 -46.75
N PHE A 691 15.89 -11.48 -47.46
CA PHE A 691 14.64 -11.95 -46.87
C PHE A 691 14.83 -13.25 -46.06
N PHE A 692 15.47 -14.27 -46.63
CA PHE A 692 15.67 -15.54 -45.93
C PHE A 692 16.67 -15.44 -44.78
N THR A 693 17.63 -14.50 -44.83
CA THR A 693 18.46 -14.17 -43.66
C THR A 693 17.62 -13.64 -42.50
N GLY A 694 16.59 -12.82 -42.78
CA GLY A 694 15.66 -12.31 -41.77
C GLY A 694 14.81 -13.41 -41.12
N VAL A 695 14.30 -14.33 -41.94
CA VAL A 695 13.56 -15.52 -41.44
C VAL A 695 14.47 -16.39 -40.58
N LEU A 696 15.67 -16.71 -41.05
CA LEU A 696 16.65 -17.52 -40.32
C LEU A 696 17.05 -16.87 -38.99
N ALA A 697 17.27 -15.54 -38.97
CA ALA A 697 17.59 -14.81 -37.76
C ALA A 697 16.49 -14.97 -36.69
N THR A 698 15.23 -14.87 -37.11
CA THR A 698 14.07 -15.02 -36.21
C THR A 698 13.97 -16.44 -35.68
N THR A 699 14.06 -17.46 -36.54
CA THR A 699 13.96 -18.87 -36.14
C THR A 699 15.08 -19.30 -35.17
N VAL A 700 16.30 -18.80 -35.37
CA VAL A 700 17.44 -19.10 -34.50
C VAL A 700 17.38 -18.34 -33.18
N ALA A 701 16.70 -17.18 -33.14
CA ALA A 701 16.49 -16.40 -31.92
C ALA A 701 15.41 -17.00 -30.99
N THR A 702 14.44 -17.74 -31.53
CA THR A 702 13.30 -18.24 -30.74
C THR A 702 13.70 -19.03 -29.48
N PRO A 703 14.68 -19.97 -29.51
CA PRO A 703 15.00 -20.77 -28.34
C PRO A 703 15.60 -19.97 -27.17
N CYS A 704 16.30 -18.86 -27.42
CA CYS A 704 16.91 -18.03 -26.35
C CYS A 704 15.99 -16.92 -25.84
N THR A 705 14.95 -16.58 -26.60
CA THR A 705 13.98 -15.54 -26.26
C THR A 705 12.78 -16.11 -25.49
N ALA A 706 12.49 -17.41 -25.66
CA ALA A 706 11.37 -18.11 -25.05
C ALA A 706 11.17 -17.88 -23.53
N PRO A 707 12.19 -18.02 -22.65
CA PRO A 707 12.00 -17.82 -21.21
C PRO A 707 11.75 -16.35 -20.81
N PHE A 708 12.25 -15.37 -21.58
CA PHE A 708 12.05 -13.95 -21.28
C PHE A 708 10.73 -13.40 -21.83
N MET A 709 10.20 -14.03 -22.88
CA MET A 709 8.99 -13.58 -23.56
C MET A 709 7.70 -14.12 -22.94
N GLY A 710 7.76 -15.01 -21.94
CA GLY A 710 6.59 -15.66 -21.35
C GLY A 710 5.49 -14.68 -20.87
N PRO A 711 5.81 -13.70 -20.01
CA PRO A 711 4.82 -12.71 -19.55
C PRO A 711 4.28 -11.84 -20.69
N ALA A 712 5.15 -11.41 -21.61
CA ALA A 712 4.78 -10.55 -22.73
C ALA A 712 3.85 -11.26 -23.73
N ILE A 713 4.12 -12.54 -24.02
CA ILE A 713 3.29 -13.38 -24.89
C ILE A 713 2.00 -13.77 -24.18
N GLY A 714 2.04 -14.10 -22.88
CA GLY A 714 0.84 -14.37 -22.07
C GLY A 714 -0.14 -13.19 -22.09
N PHE A 715 0.37 -11.97 -21.91
CA PHE A 715 -0.41 -10.74 -22.07
C PHE A 715 -0.92 -10.56 -23.51
N ALA A 716 -0.04 -10.66 -24.52
CA ALA A 716 -0.41 -10.45 -25.92
C ALA A 716 -1.51 -11.42 -26.38
N LEU A 717 -1.45 -12.68 -25.92
CA LEU A 717 -2.46 -13.68 -26.24
C LEU A 717 -3.80 -13.40 -25.53
N ALA A 718 -3.82 -12.73 -24.38
CA ALA A 718 -5.06 -12.34 -23.70
C ALA A 718 -5.80 -11.17 -24.37
N GLN A 719 -5.15 -10.48 -25.32
CA GLN A 719 -5.73 -9.36 -26.06
C GLN A 719 -6.48 -9.81 -27.32
N SER A 720 -7.20 -8.88 -27.95
CA SER A 720 -7.86 -9.13 -29.24
C SER A 720 -6.84 -9.52 -30.31
N TRP A 721 -7.28 -10.30 -31.30
CA TRP A 721 -6.44 -10.78 -32.40
C TRP A 721 -5.65 -9.65 -33.08
N ALA A 722 -6.27 -8.49 -33.28
CA ALA A 722 -5.64 -7.33 -33.91
C ALA A 722 -4.50 -6.76 -33.06
N VAL A 723 -4.70 -6.62 -31.75
CA VAL A 723 -3.68 -6.09 -30.82
C VAL A 723 -2.51 -7.06 -30.70
N ALA A 724 -2.78 -8.36 -30.59
CA ALA A 724 -1.74 -9.39 -30.58
C ALA A 724 -0.85 -9.31 -31.84
N MET A 725 -1.46 -9.21 -33.03
CA MET A 725 -0.74 -9.09 -34.30
C MET A 725 0.11 -7.81 -34.38
N LEU A 726 -0.42 -6.68 -33.90
CA LEU A 726 0.33 -5.42 -33.84
C LEU A 726 1.54 -5.51 -32.91
N VAL A 727 1.42 -6.17 -31.75
CA VAL A 727 2.54 -6.39 -30.83
C VAL A 727 3.63 -7.25 -31.47
N PHE A 728 3.28 -8.36 -32.14
CA PHE A 728 4.25 -9.20 -32.84
C PHE A 728 4.92 -8.49 -34.04
N ILE A 729 4.18 -7.66 -34.77
CA ILE A 729 4.73 -6.83 -35.84
C ILE A 729 5.71 -5.79 -35.27
N SER A 730 5.35 -5.10 -34.17
CA SER A 730 6.22 -4.14 -33.50
C SER A 730 7.48 -4.79 -32.94
N LEU A 731 7.37 -5.98 -32.37
CA LEU A 731 8.51 -6.78 -31.90
C LEU A 731 9.45 -7.15 -33.07
N GLY A 732 8.89 -7.64 -34.18
CA GLY A 732 9.66 -7.95 -35.39
C GLY A 732 10.31 -6.72 -36.02
N LEU A 733 9.61 -5.59 -36.04
CA LEU A 733 10.15 -4.31 -36.47
C LEU A 733 11.32 -3.89 -35.56
N GLY A 734 11.17 -3.99 -34.25
CA GLY A 734 12.21 -3.72 -33.25
C GLY A 734 13.47 -4.57 -33.45
N MET A 735 13.29 -5.87 -33.70
CA MET A 735 14.40 -6.78 -34.01
C MET A 735 15.11 -6.38 -35.30
N ALA A 736 14.37 -5.98 -36.34
CA ALA A 736 14.95 -5.56 -37.61
C ALA A 736 15.51 -4.13 -37.63
N LEU A 737 15.13 -3.30 -36.64
CA LEU A 737 15.40 -1.86 -36.60
C LEU A 737 16.90 -1.52 -36.67
N PRO A 738 17.82 -2.19 -35.94
CA PRO A 738 19.25 -1.87 -36.03
C PRO A 738 19.82 -2.04 -37.44
N ILE A 739 19.45 -3.13 -38.14
CA ILE A 739 19.90 -3.39 -39.51
C ILE A 739 19.24 -2.43 -40.50
N LEU A 740 17.96 -2.12 -40.29
CA LEU A 740 17.22 -1.17 -41.11
C LEU A 740 17.86 0.23 -41.01
N VAL A 741 18.13 0.72 -39.80
CA VAL A 741 18.80 2.02 -39.57
C VAL A 741 20.17 2.06 -40.24
N LEU A 742 20.98 1.01 -40.10
CA LEU A 742 22.28 0.91 -40.75
C LEU A 742 22.18 0.95 -42.29
N SER A 743 21.11 0.40 -42.86
CA SER A 743 20.88 0.45 -44.32
C SER A 743 20.51 1.85 -44.84
N PHE A 744 19.79 2.66 -44.05
CA PHE A 744 19.39 4.02 -44.42
C PHE A 744 20.47 5.07 -44.13
N ALA A 745 21.22 4.89 -43.04
CA ALA A 745 22.25 5.80 -42.53
C ALA A 745 23.64 5.15 -42.49
N PRO A 746 24.26 4.87 -43.65
CA PRO A 746 25.57 4.20 -43.70
C PRO A 746 26.74 5.05 -43.21
N ILE A 747 26.51 6.31 -42.80
CA ILE A 747 27.51 7.10 -42.06
C ILE A 747 27.76 6.48 -40.68
N LEU A 748 26.75 5.82 -40.09
CA LEU A 748 26.81 5.18 -38.79
C LEU A 748 27.76 3.97 -38.78
N PHE A 749 28.01 3.36 -39.94
CA PHE A 749 29.05 2.32 -40.10
C PHE A 749 30.46 2.82 -39.82
N ARG A 750 30.72 4.14 -39.91
CA ARG A 750 32.05 4.69 -39.55
C ARG A 750 32.31 4.70 -38.05
N TYR A 751 31.25 4.64 -37.23
CA TYR A 751 31.35 4.59 -35.76
C TYR A 751 31.41 3.15 -35.22
N LEU A 752 31.04 2.16 -36.02
CA LEU A 752 31.13 0.75 -35.63
C LEU A 752 32.60 0.28 -35.66
N PRO A 753 33.09 -0.42 -34.61
CA PRO A 753 34.44 -0.97 -34.61
C PRO A 753 34.59 -1.97 -35.75
N LYS A 754 35.75 -1.93 -36.43
CA LYS A 754 36.03 -2.87 -37.52
C LYS A 754 36.01 -4.31 -36.97
N PRO A 755 35.39 -5.28 -37.67
CA PRO A 755 35.42 -6.67 -37.25
C PRO A 755 36.88 -7.14 -37.13
N GLY A 756 37.25 -7.63 -35.94
CA GLY A 756 38.62 -7.91 -35.53
C GLY A 756 38.66 -8.55 -34.13
N ALA A 757 39.79 -8.44 -33.42
CA ALA A 757 40.00 -9.12 -32.14
C ALA A 757 38.93 -8.81 -31.07
N TRP A 758 38.46 -7.55 -30.99
CA TRP A 758 37.41 -7.17 -30.04
C TRP A 758 36.10 -7.94 -30.24
N MET A 759 35.72 -8.21 -31.50
CA MET A 759 34.50 -8.96 -31.84
C MET A 759 34.61 -10.42 -31.39
N GLU A 760 35.79 -11.04 -31.52
CA GLU A 760 36.03 -12.40 -31.02
C GLU A 760 36.04 -12.45 -29.48
N THR A 761 36.64 -11.46 -28.81
CA THR A 761 36.59 -11.39 -27.33
C THR A 761 35.16 -11.20 -26.83
N PHE A 762 34.37 -10.34 -27.46
CA PHE A 762 32.96 -10.14 -27.12
C PHE A 762 32.11 -11.40 -27.37
N LYS A 763 32.33 -12.08 -28.49
CA LYS A 763 31.70 -13.36 -28.81
C LYS A 763 32.01 -14.45 -27.77
N GLN A 764 33.27 -14.57 -27.37
CA GLN A 764 33.69 -15.50 -26.32
C GLN A 764 33.09 -15.13 -24.95
N PHE A 765 33.00 -13.84 -24.64
CA PHE A 765 32.34 -13.35 -23.42
C PHE A 765 30.85 -13.73 -23.39
N MET A 766 30.14 -13.62 -24.52
CA MET A 766 28.73 -14.03 -24.64
C MET A 766 28.50 -15.54 -24.56
N ALA A 767 29.54 -16.38 -24.61
CA ALA A 767 29.41 -17.81 -24.35
C ALA A 767 29.11 -18.11 -22.87
N PHE A 768 29.63 -17.31 -21.93
CA PHE A 768 29.44 -17.54 -20.49
C PHE A 768 27.98 -17.40 -20.03
N PRO A 769 27.23 -16.35 -20.38
CA PRO A 769 25.79 -16.27 -20.09
C PRO A 769 25.00 -17.46 -20.64
N LEU A 770 25.41 -17.99 -21.80
CA LEU A 770 24.75 -19.13 -22.43
C LEU A 770 25.02 -20.45 -21.67
N TYR A 771 26.24 -20.64 -21.16
CA TYR A 771 26.54 -21.75 -20.24
C TYR A 771 25.79 -21.64 -18.92
N VAL A 772 25.65 -20.42 -18.36
CA VAL A 772 24.84 -20.18 -17.16
C VAL A 772 23.37 -20.53 -17.42
N SER A 773 22.83 -20.16 -18.58
CA SER A 773 21.47 -20.52 -18.98
C SER A 773 21.30 -22.04 -19.11
N ALA A 774 22.27 -22.74 -19.70
CA ALA A 774 22.26 -24.21 -19.77
C ALA A 774 22.31 -24.86 -18.37
N LEU A 775 23.09 -24.29 -17.45
CA LEU A 775 23.14 -24.74 -16.05
C LEU A 775 21.80 -24.54 -15.34
N PHE A 776 21.15 -23.40 -15.53
CA PHE A 776 19.82 -23.12 -14.98
C PHE A 776 18.79 -24.15 -15.45
N PHE A 777 18.68 -24.40 -16.76
CA PHE A 777 17.73 -25.39 -17.28
C PHE A 777 18.09 -26.83 -16.90
N LEU A 778 19.36 -27.13 -16.71
CA LEU A 778 19.80 -28.42 -16.19
C LEU A 778 19.37 -28.61 -14.73
N TRP A 779 19.41 -27.56 -13.91
CA TRP A 779 18.89 -27.59 -12.54
C TRP A 779 17.36 -27.79 -12.52
N VAL A 780 16.61 -27.06 -13.36
CA VAL A 780 15.17 -27.27 -13.53
C VAL A 780 14.85 -28.71 -13.93
N LEU A 781 15.59 -29.27 -14.88
CA LEU A 781 15.46 -30.68 -15.28
C LEU A 781 15.75 -31.63 -14.11
N GLY A 782 16.75 -31.31 -13.29
CA GLY A 782 17.08 -32.04 -12.07
C GLY A 782 15.92 -32.06 -11.08
N ASN A 783 15.13 -30.99 -10.98
CA ASN A 783 13.93 -30.96 -10.14
C ASN A 783 12.79 -31.84 -10.70
N GLN A 784 12.68 -32.00 -12.02
CA GLN A 784 11.64 -32.82 -12.66
C GLN A 784 11.93 -34.33 -12.66
N VAL A 785 13.20 -34.71 -12.85
CA VAL A 785 13.61 -36.09 -13.12
C VAL A 785 14.58 -36.63 -12.05
N GLY A 786 15.08 -35.77 -11.17
CA GLY A 786 16.06 -36.11 -10.15
C GLY A 786 17.50 -36.11 -10.67
N VAL A 787 18.42 -36.41 -9.75
CA VAL A 787 19.87 -36.34 -9.98
C VAL A 787 20.34 -37.28 -11.09
N ILE A 788 19.69 -38.44 -11.25
CA ILE A 788 20.06 -39.42 -12.29
C ILE A 788 19.80 -38.84 -13.68
N GLY A 789 18.61 -38.28 -13.95
CA GLY A 789 18.29 -37.66 -15.23
C GLY A 789 19.23 -36.49 -15.55
N MET A 790 19.51 -35.64 -14.56
CA MET A 790 20.48 -34.55 -14.66
C MET A 790 21.88 -35.05 -15.06
N SER A 791 22.36 -36.13 -14.43
CA SER A 791 23.67 -36.71 -14.70
C SER A 791 23.79 -37.29 -16.11
N LEU A 792 22.70 -37.86 -16.66
CA LEU A 792 22.65 -38.38 -18.03
C LEU A 792 22.75 -37.27 -19.07
N VAL A 793 22.07 -36.14 -18.85
CA VAL A 793 22.19 -34.97 -19.73
C VAL A 793 23.59 -34.36 -19.67
N LEU A 794 24.19 -34.27 -18.48
CA LEU A 794 25.60 -33.86 -18.35
C LEU A 794 26.56 -34.78 -19.11
N ALA A 795 26.35 -36.11 -19.04
CA ALA A 795 27.14 -37.07 -19.82
C ALA A 795 27.01 -36.83 -21.33
N GLY A 796 25.80 -36.51 -21.80
CA GLY A 796 25.57 -36.09 -23.19
C GLY A 796 26.34 -34.81 -23.57
N CYS A 797 26.37 -33.80 -22.70
CA CYS A 797 27.18 -32.59 -22.91
C CYS A 797 28.68 -32.92 -23.01
N VAL A 798 29.19 -33.83 -22.18
CA VAL A 798 30.59 -34.29 -22.25
C VAL A 798 30.88 -34.98 -23.59
N LEU A 799 29.96 -35.82 -24.07
CA LEU A 799 30.09 -36.46 -25.39
C LEU A 799 30.09 -35.43 -26.54
N PHE A 800 29.24 -34.40 -26.46
CA PHE A 800 29.22 -33.30 -27.42
C PHE A 800 30.50 -32.47 -27.39
N ALA A 801 31.06 -32.18 -26.20
CA ALA A 801 32.34 -31.50 -26.06
C ALA A 801 33.48 -32.33 -26.67
N PHE A 802 33.49 -33.65 -26.45
CA PHE A 802 34.47 -34.56 -27.03
C PHE A 802 34.36 -34.63 -28.56
N ALA A 803 33.14 -34.70 -29.10
CA ALA A 803 32.88 -34.66 -30.53
C ALA A 803 33.34 -33.33 -31.16
N ALA A 804 33.06 -32.20 -30.49
CA ALA A 804 33.49 -30.87 -30.92
C ALA A 804 35.02 -30.72 -30.93
N TRP A 805 35.70 -31.23 -29.90
CA TRP A 805 37.17 -31.24 -29.83
C TRP A 805 37.81 -32.07 -30.95
N MET A 806 37.26 -33.25 -31.26
CA MET A 806 37.71 -34.03 -32.42
C MET A 806 37.44 -33.32 -33.74
N TYR A 807 36.32 -32.61 -33.85
CA TYR A 807 35.98 -31.83 -35.04
C TYR A 807 37.01 -30.72 -35.32
N GLN A 808 37.51 -30.05 -34.28
CA GLN A 808 38.55 -29.03 -34.42
C GLN A 808 39.86 -29.60 -35.00
N ARG A 809 40.20 -30.86 -34.67
CA ARG A 809 41.42 -31.54 -35.14
C ARG A 809 41.32 -32.16 -36.54
N ARG A 810 40.18 -31.99 -37.25
CA ARG A 810 39.95 -32.58 -38.59
C ARG A 810 40.96 -32.18 -39.66
N PHE A 811 41.60 -31.02 -39.48
CA PHE A 811 42.56 -30.46 -40.42
C PHE A 811 43.97 -31.07 -40.27
N SER A 812 44.27 -31.74 -39.14
CA SER A 812 45.59 -32.31 -38.86
C SER A 812 45.64 -33.85 -38.91
N LEU A 813 44.57 -34.52 -39.35
CA LEU A 813 44.41 -35.98 -39.22
C LEU A 813 44.06 -36.67 -40.56
N GLY A 814 44.53 -37.91 -40.74
CA GLY A 814 44.36 -38.73 -41.95
C GLY A 814 42.91 -39.20 -42.23
N PRO A 815 42.64 -39.81 -43.40
CA PRO A 815 41.29 -40.13 -43.86
C PRO A 815 40.50 -41.11 -42.96
N THR A 816 41.17 -42.03 -42.27
CA THR A 816 40.56 -42.94 -41.29
C THR A 816 40.03 -42.21 -40.05
N MET A 817 40.77 -41.20 -39.58
CA MET A 817 40.37 -40.37 -38.44
C MET A 817 39.21 -39.44 -38.77
N ARG A 818 39.05 -39.03 -40.04
CA ARG A 818 37.86 -38.28 -40.50
C ARG A 818 36.60 -39.14 -40.49
N ALA A 819 36.69 -40.42 -40.85
CA ALA A 819 35.57 -41.35 -40.74
C ALA A 819 35.21 -41.61 -39.25
N ALA A 820 36.22 -41.77 -38.38
CA ALA A 820 36.02 -41.90 -36.94
C ALA A 820 35.35 -40.65 -36.33
N GLN A 821 35.72 -39.46 -36.78
CA GLN A 821 35.10 -38.20 -36.35
C GLN A 821 33.60 -38.13 -36.72
N ILE A 822 33.24 -38.50 -37.96
CA ILE A 822 31.83 -38.54 -38.38
C ILE A 822 31.07 -39.58 -37.57
N ALA A 823 31.66 -40.77 -37.36
CA ALA A 823 31.05 -41.82 -36.55
C ALA A 823 30.82 -41.40 -35.09
N VAL A 824 31.77 -40.70 -34.46
CA VAL A 824 31.61 -40.19 -33.09
C VAL A 824 30.60 -39.05 -33.01
N GLY A 825 30.57 -38.14 -34.00
CA GLY A 825 29.56 -37.09 -34.07
C GLY A 825 28.15 -37.65 -34.22
N VAL A 826 27.95 -38.58 -35.15
CA VAL A 826 26.67 -39.29 -35.34
C VAL A 826 26.31 -40.12 -34.11
N GLY A 827 27.28 -40.79 -33.49
CA GLY A 827 27.10 -41.54 -32.25
C GLY A 827 26.67 -40.66 -31.08
N ALA A 828 27.28 -39.49 -30.90
CA ALA A 828 26.90 -38.53 -29.86
C ALA A 828 25.46 -38.02 -30.05
N PHE A 829 25.06 -37.69 -31.29
CA PHE A 829 23.69 -37.29 -31.60
C PHE A 829 22.69 -38.45 -31.39
N ALA A 830 23.03 -39.66 -31.80
CA ALA A 830 22.18 -40.84 -31.60
C ALA A 830 21.99 -41.14 -30.11
N VAL A 831 23.05 -41.03 -29.31
CA VAL A 831 23.00 -41.18 -27.85
C VAL A 831 22.17 -40.05 -27.22
N ALA A 832 22.33 -38.80 -27.65
CA ALA A 832 21.53 -37.69 -27.13
C ALA A 832 20.02 -37.88 -27.40
N ILE A 833 19.66 -38.30 -28.63
CA ILE A 833 18.26 -38.61 -29.00
C ILE A 833 17.73 -39.81 -28.21
N TYR A 834 18.53 -40.87 -28.06
CA TYR A 834 18.16 -42.04 -27.26
C TYR A 834 17.95 -41.67 -25.78
N LEU A 835 18.81 -40.83 -25.22
CA LEU A 835 18.67 -40.34 -23.85
C LEU A 835 17.40 -39.50 -23.68
N MET A 836 17.07 -38.62 -24.64
CA MET A 836 15.82 -37.84 -24.68
C MET A 836 14.55 -38.72 -24.64
N GLN A 837 14.63 -39.93 -25.20
CA GLN A 837 13.51 -40.88 -25.27
C GLN A 837 13.55 -41.93 -24.16
N SER A 838 14.56 -41.91 -23.30
CA SER A 838 14.74 -42.93 -22.26
C SER A 838 13.71 -42.75 -21.15
N SER A 839 13.29 -43.87 -20.54
CA SER A 839 12.41 -43.87 -19.37
C SER A 839 13.00 -43.13 -18.17
N PHE A 840 14.33 -42.91 -18.17
CA PHE A 840 15.03 -42.12 -17.16
C PHE A 840 14.83 -40.61 -17.30
N LEU A 841 14.18 -40.12 -18.37
CA LEU A 841 13.73 -38.73 -18.51
C LEU A 841 12.21 -38.58 -18.41
N GLN A 842 11.50 -39.60 -17.93
CA GLN A 842 10.12 -39.42 -17.53
C GLN A 842 10.06 -38.58 -16.26
N SER A 843 9.13 -37.64 -16.20
CA SER A 843 8.84 -36.87 -14.99
C SER A 843 8.60 -37.86 -13.87
N SER A 844 9.54 -37.91 -12.93
CA SER A 844 9.31 -38.65 -11.71
C SER A 844 8.34 -37.77 -10.96
N VAL A 845 7.11 -38.24 -10.71
CA VAL A 845 6.29 -37.68 -9.64
C VAL A 845 7.09 -37.97 -8.38
N SER A 846 8.02 -37.08 -8.10
CA SER A 846 8.78 -37.11 -6.89
C SER A 846 7.76 -36.68 -5.85
N ASN A 847 7.03 -37.66 -5.33
CA ASN A 847 6.75 -37.70 -3.91
C ASN A 847 8.13 -37.73 -3.24
N GLN A 848 8.85 -36.59 -3.30
CA GLN A 848 9.70 -36.25 -2.20
C GLN A 848 8.72 -36.15 -1.04
N VAL A 849 8.60 -37.26 -0.33
CA VAL A 849 8.82 -37.23 1.10
C VAL A 849 10.14 -36.45 1.25
N VAL A 850 10.04 -35.12 1.19
CA VAL A 850 11.01 -34.28 1.85
C VAL A 850 10.91 -34.81 3.26
N SER A 851 11.98 -35.45 3.72
CA SER A 851 12.15 -35.76 5.13
C SER A 851 11.75 -34.49 5.86
N GLN A 852 10.59 -34.50 6.52
CA GLN A 852 10.22 -33.47 7.46
C GLN A 852 11.36 -33.49 8.47
N GLU A 853 12.31 -32.59 8.31
CA GLU A 853 13.24 -32.29 9.38
C GLU A 853 12.33 -31.71 10.45
N PHE A 854 12.32 -32.38 11.59
CA PHE A 854 11.64 -31.89 12.78
C PHE A 854 12.70 -31.22 13.65
N ASP A 855 12.36 -30.08 14.24
CA ASP A 855 13.18 -29.53 15.32
C ASP A 855 13.23 -30.52 16.51
N ALA A 856 14.02 -30.19 17.54
CA ALA A 856 14.14 -31.04 18.73
C ALA A 856 12.79 -31.24 19.47
N ASP A 857 11.78 -30.43 19.15
CA ASP A 857 10.46 -30.38 19.76
C ASP A 857 9.36 -31.03 18.89
N GLY A 858 9.69 -31.50 17.68
CA GLY A 858 8.77 -32.24 16.82
C GLY A 858 7.93 -31.39 15.86
N ASN A 859 8.31 -30.13 15.60
CA ASN A 859 7.64 -29.26 14.61
C ASN A 859 8.30 -29.39 13.23
N PRO A 860 7.52 -29.45 12.14
CA PRO A 860 8.08 -29.52 10.79
C PRO A 860 8.86 -28.23 10.44
N ILE A 861 10.11 -28.38 10.00
CA ILE A 861 11.02 -27.28 9.60
C ILE A 861 10.59 -26.62 8.27
N GLN A 862 9.56 -27.14 7.59
CA GLN A 862 8.99 -26.50 6.41
C GLN A 862 7.83 -25.57 6.79
N ASN A 863 8.05 -24.26 6.63
CA ASN A 863 7.07 -23.20 6.89
C ASN A 863 5.94 -23.12 5.84
N TYR A 864 5.59 -24.22 5.14
CA TYR A 864 4.53 -24.24 4.14
C TYR A 864 3.84 -25.60 4.01
N GLU A 865 2.53 -25.60 3.72
CA GLU A 865 1.76 -26.80 3.37
C GLU A 865 1.75 -27.04 1.85
N ILE A 866 1.73 -28.30 1.42
CA ILE A 866 1.61 -28.66 0.01
C ILE A 866 0.15 -28.50 -0.43
N PHE A 867 -0.07 -27.84 -1.57
CA PHE A 867 -1.40 -27.66 -2.13
C PHE A 867 -2.07 -28.99 -2.50
N SER A 868 -3.32 -29.16 -2.08
CA SER A 868 -4.28 -30.09 -2.68
C SER A 868 -5.67 -29.49 -2.56
N ALA A 869 -6.56 -29.77 -3.52
CA ALA A 869 -7.91 -29.19 -3.50
C ALA A 869 -8.70 -29.62 -2.25
N ALA A 870 -8.50 -30.86 -1.79
CA ALA A 870 -9.13 -31.36 -0.57
C ALA A 870 -8.66 -30.61 0.68
N ARG A 871 -7.35 -30.37 0.82
CA ARG A 871 -6.78 -29.66 1.97
C ARG A 871 -7.15 -28.18 1.99
N LEU A 872 -7.19 -27.53 0.83
CA LEU A 872 -7.65 -26.13 0.74
C LEU A 872 -9.10 -26.00 1.21
N ASN A 873 -9.99 -26.90 0.77
CA ASN A 873 -11.39 -26.90 1.19
C ASN A 873 -11.56 -27.19 2.69
N GLU A 874 -10.73 -28.07 3.26
CA GLU A 874 -10.71 -28.36 4.69
C GLU A 874 -10.35 -27.10 5.51
N LEU A 875 -9.24 -26.44 5.18
CA LEU A 875 -8.78 -25.22 5.87
C LEU A 875 -9.80 -24.07 5.77
N GLN A 876 -10.44 -23.90 4.62
CA GLN A 876 -11.51 -22.92 4.46
C GLN A 876 -12.75 -23.27 5.29
N SER A 877 -13.08 -24.56 5.41
CA SER A 877 -14.21 -25.00 6.24
C SER A 877 -13.96 -24.85 7.74
N GLU A 878 -12.69 -24.89 8.16
CA GLU A 878 -12.24 -24.59 9.52
C GLU A 878 -12.21 -23.09 9.82
N GLY A 879 -12.41 -22.24 8.81
CA GLY A 879 -12.39 -20.79 8.95
C GLY A 879 -10.97 -20.20 9.02
N ARG A 880 -9.95 -20.94 8.57
CA ARG A 880 -8.56 -20.49 8.59
C ARG A 880 -8.19 -19.76 7.29
N PRO A 881 -7.60 -18.55 7.35
CA PRO A 881 -7.12 -17.88 6.15
C PRO A 881 -5.98 -18.66 5.48
N VAL A 882 -6.00 -18.73 4.14
CA VAL A 882 -5.00 -19.47 3.36
C VAL A 882 -4.37 -18.55 2.33
N PHE A 883 -3.05 -18.38 2.40
CA PHE A 883 -2.28 -17.74 1.34
C PHE A 883 -1.76 -18.80 0.38
N LEU A 884 -2.34 -18.86 -0.82
CA LEU A 884 -2.02 -19.80 -1.87
C LEU A 884 -1.01 -19.23 -2.86
N ASN A 885 0.15 -19.88 -2.98
CA ASN A 885 1.19 -19.60 -3.98
C ASN A 885 1.31 -20.74 -4.99
N MET A 886 0.84 -20.51 -6.22
CA MET A 886 1.10 -21.38 -7.37
C MET A 886 2.39 -20.95 -8.06
N THR A 887 3.42 -21.80 -7.98
CA THR A 887 4.80 -21.51 -8.39
C THR A 887 5.35 -22.59 -9.34
N ALA A 888 6.56 -22.40 -9.87
CA ALA A 888 7.32 -23.44 -10.57
C ALA A 888 8.82 -23.14 -10.57
N ALA A 889 9.67 -24.17 -10.63
CA ALA A 889 11.13 -24.02 -10.68
C ALA A 889 11.63 -23.33 -11.96
N TRP A 890 10.90 -23.45 -13.07
CA TRP A 890 11.22 -22.76 -14.32
C TRP A 890 10.70 -21.31 -14.36
N CYS A 891 9.92 -20.88 -13.36
CA CYS A 891 9.36 -19.55 -13.27
C CYS A 891 10.31 -18.60 -12.53
N ILE A 892 11.05 -17.78 -13.28
CA ILE A 892 12.04 -16.83 -12.73
C ILE A 892 11.38 -15.80 -11.80
N THR A 893 10.21 -15.27 -12.18
CA THR A 893 9.47 -14.31 -11.33
C THR A 893 9.03 -14.95 -10.02
N CYS A 894 8.66 -16.23 -10.04
CA CYS A 894 8.28 -16.96 -8.83
C CYS A 894 9.49 -17.12 -7.88
N LEU A 895 10.65 -17.53 -8.42
CA LEU A 895 11.90 -17.63 -7.64
C LEU A 895 12.34 -16.26 -7.09
N ALA A 896 12.18 -15.20 -7.86
CA ALA A 896 12.48 -13.84 -7.42
C ALA A 896 11.57 -13.43 -6.25
N ASN A 897 10.26 -13.58 -6.38
CA ASN A 897 9.31 -13.26 -5.30
C ASN A 897 9.54 -14.14 -4.05
N GLU A 898 9.91 -15.41 -4.23
CA GLU A 898 10.27 -16.30 -3.11
C GLU A 898 11.46 -15.75 -2.33
N GLN A 899 12.50 -15.25 -3.00
CA GLN A 899 13.70 -14.73 -2.34
C GLN A 899 13.56 -13.29 -1.83
N THR A 900 12.85 -12.41 -2.55
CA THR A 900 12.80 -10.98 -2.25
C THR A 900 11.63 -10.59 -1.37
N THR A 901 10.56 -11.38 -1.33
CA THR A 901 9.33 -11.04 -0.61
C THR A 901 8.90 -12.15 0.34
N LEU A 902 8.58 -13.35 -0.16
CA LEU A 902 7.99 -14.42 0.66
C LEU A 902 8.98 -15.00 1.69
N GLY A 903 10.28 -14.98 1.39
CA GLY A 903 11.33 -15.43 2.29
C GLY A 903 11.79 -14.38 3.31
N THR A 904 11.18 -13.19 3.35
CA THR A 904 11.57 -12.12 4.30
C THR A 904 10.95 -12.34 5.68
N GLU A 905 11.70 -12.03 6.75
CA GLU A 905 11.23 -12.17 8.14
C GLU A 905 9.93 -11.39 8.38
N ARG A 906 9.83 -10.17 7.83
CA ARG A 906 8.62 -9.32 7.92
C ARG A 906 7.36 -10.05 7.43
N VAL A 907 7.44 -10.70 6.28
CA VAL A 907 6.28 -11.39 5.68
C VAL A 907 5.97 -12.68 6.45
N GLN A 908 6.99 -13.42 6.89
CA GLN A 908 6.78 -14.62 7.70
C GLN A 908 6.12 -14.30 9.03
N GLN A 909 6.56 -13.23 9.69
CA GLN A 909 5.96 -12.75 10.94
C GLN A 909 4.52 -12.29 10.72
N SER A 910 4.25 -11.51 9.66
CA SER A 910 2.90 -11.08 9.31
C SER A 910 1.96 -12.26 9.00
N MET A 911 2.44 -13.35 8.39
CA MET A 911 1.64 -14.56 8.22
C MET A 911 1.32 -15.23 9.58
N SER A 912 2.29 -15.29 10.50
CA SER A 912 2.09 -15.85 11.84
C SER A 912 1.15 -15.00 12.71
N ASP A 913 1.29 -13.67 12.67
CA ASP A 913 0.47 -12.74 13.46
C ASP A 913 -1.01 -12.80 13.05
N ASN A 914 -1.31 -13.14 11.79
CA ASN A 914 -2.67 -13.24 11.23
C ASN A 914 -3.17 -14.70 11.09
N ASP A 915 -2.48 -15.69 11.68
CA ASP A 915 -2.77 -17.14 11.57
C ASP A 915 -3.01 -17.63 10.12
N ILE A 916 -2.26 -17.08 9.16
CA ILE A 916 -2.40 -17.41 7.75
C ILE A 916 -1.62 -18.68 7.44
N THR A 917 -2.31 -19.68 6.91
CA THR A 917 -1.65 -20.90 6.41
C THR A 917 -1.06 -20.65 5.03
N TYR A 918 0.27 -20.72 4.93
CA TYR A 918 0.96 -20.62 3.65
C TYR A 918 0.93 -21.96 2.91
N MET A 919 0.28 -21.98 1.74
CA MET A 919 0.12 -23.17 0.90
C MET A 919 0.82 -23.00 -0.44
N LYS A 920 1.64 -23.97 -0.82
CA LYS A 920 2.46 -23.94 -2.05
C LYS A 920 2.04 -25.03 -3.02
N GLY A 921 1.64 -24.63 -4.24
CA GLY A 921 1.41 -25.53 -5.37
C GLY A 921 2.57 -25.46 -6.36
N ASP A 922 3.31 -26.56 -6.51
CA ASP A 922 4.45 -26.64 -7.43
C ASP A 922 4.03 -27.19 -8.82
N TRP A 923 3.87 -26.27 -9.77
CA TRP A 923 3.52 -26.55 -11.18
C TRP A 923 4.76 -26.76 -12.08
N THR A 924 5.88 -27.20 -11.49
CA THR A 924 7.10 -27.58 -12.23
C THR A 924 6.85 -28.76 -13.18
N ASN A 925 6.04 -29.72 -12.73
CA ASN A 925 5.47 -30.77 -13.55
C ASN A 925 3.96 -30.49 -13.72
N GLU A 926 3.36 -31.00 -14.78
CA GLU A 926 1.92 -30.88 -15.02
C GLU A 926 1.14 -31.56 -13.89
N ASP A 927 0.28 -30.79 -13.23
CA ASP A 927 -0.62 -31.26 -12.18
C ASP A 927 -2.06 -30.82 -12.53
N PRO A 928 -3.02 -31.75 -12.66
CA PRO A 928 -4.39 -31.42 -13.05
C PRO A 928 -5.16 -30.60 -11.99
N GLU A 929 -4.86 -30.76 -10.70
CA GLU A 929 -5.50 -29.98 -9.63
C GLU A 929 -5.03 -28.52 -9.66
N ILE A 930 -3.72 -28.29 -9.81
CA ILE A 930 -3.16 -26.93 -9.95
C ILE A 930 -3.67 -26.28 -11.24
N THR A 931 -3.74 -27.05 -12.34
CA THR A 931 -4.24 -26.55 -13.64
C THR A 931 -5.70 -26.10 -13.53
N ALA A 932 -6.55 -26.84 -12.82
CA ALA A 932 -7.94 -26.44 -12.58
C ALA A 932 -8.05 -25.12 -11.81
N VAL A 933 -7.18 -24.88 -10.81
CA VAL A 933 -7.14 -23.59 -10.08
C VAL A 933 -6.68 -22.45 -10.99
N LEU A 934 -5.63 -22.66 -11.78
CA LEU A 934 -5.15 -21.65 -12.73
C LEU A 934 -6.26 -21.27 -13.75
N GLU A 935 -7.01 -22.25 -14.24
CA GLU A 935 -8.18 -22.04 -15.12
C GLU A 935 -9.32 -21.29 -14.42
N GLN A 936 -9.63 -21.63 -13.17
CA GLN A 936 -10.65 -20.96 -12.36
C GLN A 936 -10.39 -19.44 -12.27
N PHE A 937 -9.13 -19.04 -12.12
CA PHE A 937 -8.73 -17.63 -12.05
C PHE A 937 -8.37 -17.01 -13.41
N ASN A 938 -8.65 -17.72 -14.53
CA ASN A 938 -8.35 -17.29 -15.90
C ASN A 938 -6.86 -16.90 -16.08
N ARG A 939 -5.95 -17.66 -15.45
CA ARG A 939 -4.50 -17.48 -15.52
C ARG A 939 -3.86 -18.59 -16.37
N PRO A 940 -3.25 -18.26 -17.52
CA PRO A 940 -2.67 -19.28 -18.42
C PRO A 940 -1.29 -19.81 -17.98
N SER A 941 -0.73 -19.29 -16.88
CA SER A 941 0.56 -19.71 -16.31
C SER A 941 0.74 -19.22 -14.88
N VAL A 942 1.73 -19.78 -14.16
CA VAL A 942 2.28 -19.23 -12.91
C VAL A 942 3.14 -17.97 -13.16
N PRO A 943 3.33 -17.07 -12.17
CA PRO A 943 2.82 -17.13 -10.80
C PRO A 943 1.34 -16.78 -10.67
N LEU A 944 0.66 -17.45 -9.73
CA LEU A 944 -0.66 -17.05 -9.23
C LEU A 944 -0.61 -17.02 -7.70
N TYR A 945 -0.94 -15.86 -7.14
CA TYR A 945 -1.01 -15.63 -5.70
C TYR A 945 -2.46 -15.29 -5.33
N VAL A 946 -3.05 -16.05 -4.42
CA VAL A 946 -4.44 -15.89 -3.99
C VAL A 946 -4.48 -15.94 -2.47
N LEU A 947 -5.14 -14.96 -1.86
CA LEU A 947 -5.43 -14.94 -0.43
C LEU A 947 -6.89 -15.31 -0.22
N TYR A 948 -7.14 -16.46 0.41
CA TYR A 948 -8.46 -16.88 0.85
C TYR A 948 -8.66 -16.39 2.29
N PRO A 949 -9.66 -15.52 2.55
CA PRO A 949 -10.02 -15.13 3.91
C PRO A 949 -10.57 -16.32 4.70
N GLY A 950 -10.49 -16.26 6.03
CA GLY A 950 -11.08 -17.27 6.91
C GLY A 950 -12.61 -17.29 6.86
N ASP A 951 -13.23 -16.17 6.48
CA ASP A 951 -14.68 -16.10 6.24
C ASP A 951 -15.03 -16.58 4.83
N ALA A 952 -15.69 -17.75 4.75
CA ALA A 952 -16.14 -18.35 3.49
C ALA A 952 -17.16 -17.51 2.69
N SER A 953 -17.70 -16.42 3.26
CA SER A 953 -18.59 -15.48 2.57
C SER A 953 -17.86 -14.38 1.78
N LYS A 954 -16.57 -14.14 2.06
CA LYS A 954 -15.74 -13.15 1.36
C LYS A 954 -15.07 -13.78 0.13
N GLU A 955 -15.04 -13.05 -0.99
CA GLU A 955 -14.38 -13.52 -2.21
C GLU A 955 -12.84 -13.56 -2.06
N PRO A 956 -12.14 -14.52 -2.69
CA PRO A 956 -10.69 -14.62 -2.62
C PRO A 956 -9.99 -13.44 -3.31
N LEU A 957 -9.00 -12.86 -2.63
CA LEU A 957 -8.22 -11.73 -3.13
C LEU A 957 -7.08 -12.24 -4.03
N ILE A 958 -7.07 -11.81 -5.29
CA ILE A 958 -6.00 -12.14 -6.25
C ILE A 958 -4.92 -11.06 -6.16
N LEU A 959 -3.68 -11.48 -5.87
CA LEU A 959 -2.56 -10.55 -5.75
C LEU A 959 -1.80 -10.36 -7.09
N PRO A 960 -1.06 -9.25 -7.25
CA PRO A 960 -0.21 -9.01 -8.42
C PRO A 960 0.88 -10.08 -8.61
N GLN A 961 1.34 -10.26 -9.84
CA GLN A 961 2.40 -11.23 -10.17
C GLN A 961 3.79 -10.85 -9.62
N ILE A 962 4.03 -9.56 -9.36
CA ILE A 962 5.23 -9.06 -8.70
C ILE A 962 4.81 -8.66 -7.30
N LEU A 963 5.37 -9.36 -6.30
CA LEU A 963 5.06 -9.09 -4.91
C LEU A 963 6.05 -8.09 -4.32
N THR A 964 5.57 -7.31 -3.34
CA THR A 964 6.42 -6.52 -2.46
C THR A 964 6.06 -6.80 -1.01
N PRO A 965 7.01 -6.77 -0.06
CA PRO A 965 6.73 -7.07 1.35
C PRO A 965 5.61 -6.21 1.94
N GLY A 966 5.57 -4.91 1.59
CA GLY A 966 4.56 -3.98 2.11
C GLY A 966 3.17 -4.17 1.50
N ALA A 967 3.05 -4.55 0.23
CA ALA A 967 1.74 -4.88 -0.36
C ALA A 967 1.18 -6.19 0.21
N LEU A 968 2.06 -7.17 0.45
CA LEU A 968 1.66 -8.47 0.97
C LEU A 968 1.28 -8.41 2.47
N SER A 969 2.05 -7.69 3.29
CA SER A 969 1.72 -7.51 4.72
C SER A 969 0.35 -6.82 4.90
N ARG A 970 0.08 -5.76 4.12
CA ARG A 970 -1.22 -5.07 4.14
C ARG A 970 -2.37 -5.96 3.68
N ALA A 971 -2.14 -6.83 2.69
CA ALA A 971 -3.16 -7.79 2.28
C ALA A 971 -3.47 -8.80 3.40
N PHE A 972 -2.46 -9.21 4.18
CA PHE A 972 -2.63 -10.08 5.34
C PHE A 972 -3.32 -9.40 6.52
N GLU A 973 -3.14 -8.10 6.71
CA GLU A 973 -3.85 -7.31 7.73
C GLU A 973 -5.32 -7.04 7.36
N SER A 974 -5.72 -7.21 6.09
CA SER A 974 -7.07 -6.90 5.59
C SER A 974 -8.09 -8.03 5.72
N ILE A 975 -7.66 -9.21 6.17
CA ILE A 975 -8.50 -10.42 6.33
C ILE A 975 -8.81 -10.65 7.80
#